data_AF-A0A4Q4UFC7-F1
#
_entry.id   AF-A0A4Q4UFC7-F1
#
_cell.length_a   1.000
_cell.length_b   1.000
_cell.length_c   1.000
_cell.angle_alpha   90.00
_cell.angle_beta   90.00
_cell.angle_gamma   90.00
#
_symmetry.space_group_name_H-M   'P 1'
#
loop_
_entity.id
_entity.type
_entity.pdbx_description
1 polymer ?
#
loop_
_entity_poly.entity_id
_entity_poly.type
_entity_poly.pdbx_seq_one_letter_code
_entity_poly.pdbx_strand_id
1 'polypeptide(L)'
;MIAPVRNMPRLLALAALGIASFFLEEEAQFQEPQATNKLAIEFQSLLLLGLLAATGVNAHPAHRQSKPGVQRRAVDLDKYRLRTVSHYSNTESTSENPALRLLKRATYVETATELVKSVAPGAEFRLVDDHYVGSNGVAHVNFKQTAHGLDIDNADFNVNVAADGSVFSYGNSFYTGEIPAESPLAKRTFSDPTQALEGATRVLELPVTGEATPEPLEGVETYSLKGTSGAQEDPEARLVYFAKPDGTLALTWRVETDVLDDWLLTYIDASSNEEIHGVVNYVAEATYEVFPWGINDPDKGNRETVTDPWDLDASVFTWHSDGSKNYTTTWGNNGFAQNNPTGGSQYENNYRPSSPSLSFKYPYDTSMSNPSSYIDASVAQLYYTANLYHDLLYDLGFTEEAGNFQQNNNAKGGQGNDGVILNAQDGSRTNNADFATPADGRNGRMRMYIWTRTTPRRDCSFEAGVVIHEYTHGLSNRLTGGPRNAGCLSSGEAGGMGEGWSDFYPTAIRLKPGDTRDTDYPMGAWVSGNPAGIREYLYSTNMDTNPHTYKSVDTRTAVHAIGNVWATMLYEVLWNLIDKHGKNDGDKPTFDSKGVPTDGKFLAMKLVLDGMALQPCTPNFVSARDAILDADKALTGGDNQCEIWTAFAKRGLGRNAAYASSNRREDFTELKKRVVAGSFLFRYPDGDEKRAQVALFRRSGAVRTYQHKLAPISGSVEKEDTNTLATALREIKEETNLDLHSLEPLRVGKPYSFVDESINREWTINPFAFRLKDKSEGGKGEEGIVTDWEHEGWEWHDPLKVNESEKFGGVPKLVNSLRRVWPEYDLGPDAGKALTSGLRRLRDDHESGARQLAGMAISTLREVLVKMDSSAIDNTWWENVRMTAWHLCKNGRESMGAAITSALVAVLDRIESVLAQSLAPPEKIHRILQAIDEQAAEREASTGRIRDNFVKYLRENLYQEIASKGSIAILTMSSSSTISSCLLEAAASLGVALDLRILESRPKCEGASLAAKLLGAADEKTRLEITLYTDASAALAADGVDIVLLGADRISSKADVSNKTGSLPTVLSARHVMPKTKVVILSETEKIAGPGSVDEHVVEDNDPLEVTEAWEVTGVQGKAVIASSLHPGQSEPNGKRITVKNIYFEWVPACLIDAYVTERGLWSSGDIAKRSQWIGDEVDRFFKHL
;
A
#
# COMPACT_ATOMS: atom_id res chain seq x y z
N MET A 1 -17.98 -51.92 14.58
CA MET A 1 -18.61 -53.21 14.94
C MET A 1 -19.62 -53.55 13.86
N ILE A 2 -19.75 -54.82 13.43
CA ILE A 2 -20.84 -55.37 12.59
C ILE A 2 -20.99 -54.77 11.16
N ALA A 3 -20.85 -55.65 10.15
CA ALA A 3 -21.13 -55.42 8.71
C ALA A 3 -22.41 -56.20 8.32
N PRO A 4 -22.68 -56.67 7.07
CA PRO A 4 -22.30 -56.26 5.70
C PRO A 4 -23.57 -56.17 4.78
N VAL A 5 -23.45 -56.58 3.48
CA VAL A 5 -24.50 -57.04 2.49
C VAL A 5 -24.69 -56.11 1.27
N ARG A 6 -24.69 -56.56 -0.01
CA ARG A 6 -24.19 -57.77 -0.73
C ARG A 6 -24.18 -57.53 -2.26
N ASN A 7 -23.29 -58.24 -2.98
CA ASN A 7 -23.37 -58.95 -4.30
C ASN A 7 -24.37 -58.48 -5.41
N MET A 8 -24.15 -58.72 -6.71
CA MET A 8 -24.02 -60.05 -7.38
C MET A 8 -23.99 -59.87 -8.94
N PRO A 9 -23.65 -60.85 -9.83
CA PRO A 9 -22.57 -61.86 -9.87
C PRO A 9 -21.82 -62.00 -11.24
N ARG A 10 -20.90 -62.99 -11.29
CA ARG A 10 -20.24 -63.66 -12.46
C ARG A 10 -19.01 -62.94 -13.04
N LEU A 11 -18.01 -63.58 -13.67
CA LEU A 11 -17.43 -64.96 -13.85
C LEU A 11 -16.01 -64.68 -14.48
N LEU A 12 -14.91 -65.44 -14.40
CA LEU A 12 -14.44 -66.79 -13.99
C LEU A 12 -12.92 -66.61 -13.61
N ALA A 13 -12.16 -67.49 -12.94
CA ALA A 13 -12.36 -68.83 -12.36
C ALA A 13 -11.46 -69.00 -11.09
N LEU A 14 -10.85 -70.18 -10.89
CA LEU A 14 -9.84 -70.54 -9.87
C LEU A 14 -8.76 -71.43 -10.55
N ALA A 15 -7.61 -71.83 -9.97
CA ALA A 15 -7.04 -71.83 -8.61
C ALA A 15 -5.50 -71.59 -8.71
N ALA A 16 -4.73 -70.97 -7.80
CA ALA A 16 -4.69 -70.86 -6.34
C ALA A 16 -3.69 -71.81 -5.65
N LEU A 17 -2.52 -71.28 -5.25
CA LEU A 17 -1.72 -71.49 -4.02
C LEU A 17 -0.34 -70.81 -4.19
N GLY A 18 0.29 -70.31 -3.12
CA GLY A 18 1.54 -69.51 -3.17
C GLY A 18 2.63 -69.96 -2.19
N ILE A 19 3.86 -69.45 -2.36
CA ILE A 19 5.09 -69.73 -1.56
C ILE A 19 6.16 -68.63 -1.84
N ALA A 20 7.03 -68.33 -0.86
CA ALA A 20 8.28 -67.52 -0.90
C ALA A 20 8.18 -66.04 -1.37
N SER A 21 8.93 -65.04 -0.88
CA SER A 21 9.90 -64.91 0.24
C SER A 21 11.24 -65.67 0.14
N PHE A 22 12.24 -65.10 -0.55
CA PHE A 22 13.73 -65.32 -0.49
C PHE A 22 14.35 -64.18 -1.38
N PHE A 23 15.58 -63.62 -1.25
CA PHE A 23 16.57 -63.47 -0.14
C PHE A 23 17.83 -62.71 -0.68
N LEU A 24 18.63 -62.08 0.22
CA LEU A 24 20.09 -61.76 0.12
C LEU A 24 20.64 -60.97 -1.12
N GLU A 25 21.91 -60.55 -1.22
CA GLU A 25 23.14 -60.59 -0.37
C GLU A 25 23.68 -59.11 -0.23
N GLU A 26 24.31 -58.62 0.85
CA GLU A 26 25.63 -58.93 1.47
C GLU A 26 26.86 -58.52 0.60
N GLU A 27 28.01 -58.04 1.11
CA GLU A 27 28.47 -57.80 2.49
C GLU A 27 29.62 -56.73 2.59
N ALA A 28 30.17 -56.55 3.81
CA ALA A 28 31.52 -56.06 4.20
C ALA A 28 32.30 -55.04 3.33
N GLN A 29 32.69 -53.83 3.76
CA GLN A 29 33.25 -53.31 5.04
C GLN A 29 34.76 -53.58 5.28
N PHE A 30 35.45 -52.56 5.83
CA PHE A 30 36.78 -52.50 6.50
C PHE A 30 38.09 -52.11 5.74
N GLN A 31 38.77 -51.15 6.39
CA GLN A 31 40.22 -50.91 6.55
C GLN A 31 41.09 -50.13 5.53
N GLU A 32 41.47 -48.92 5.97
CA GLU A 32 42.70 -48.15 5.69
C GLU A 32 44.00 -48.91 6.11
N PRO A 33 45.27 -48.49 5.80
CA PRO A 33 45.70 -47.09 5.55
C PRO A 33 46.91 -46.79 4.59
N GLN A 34 47.22 -45.49 4.50
CA GLN A 34 48.54 -44.85 4.23
C GLN A 34 49.21 -44.87 2.81
N ALA A 35 49.00 -43.75 2.10
CA ALA A 35 50.03 -42.79 1.60
C ALA A 35 51.23 -43.24 0.71
N THR A 36 51.34 -42.67 -0.50
CA THR A 36 52.19 -41.47 -0.78
C THR A 36 52.23 -41.04 -2.27
N ASN A 37 52.54 -39.75 -2.51
CA ASN A 37 53.20 -39.14 -3.69
C ASN A 37 52.48 -38.93 -5.05
N LYS A 38 52.35 -37.62 -5.36
CA LYS A 38 52.68 -36.91 -6.63
C LYS A 38 51.68 -36.77 -7.81
N LEU A 39 51.40 -35.49 -8.08
CA LEU A 39 51.21 -34.78 -9.36
C LEU A 39 49.94 -34.98 -10.21
N ALA A 40 49.21 -33.86 -10.32
CA ALA A 40 48.86 -33.15 -11.57
C ALA A 40 47.65 -33.58 -12.45
N ILE A 41 46.65 -32.70 -12.42
CA ILE A 41 46.07 -31.98 -13.59
C ILE A 41 45.20 -32.78 -14.60
N GLU A 42 43.89 -32.53 -14.46
CA GLU A 42 42.86 -32.27 -15.50
C GLU A 42 42.08 -33.38 -16.26
N PHE A 43 40.88 -32.91 -16.66
CA PHE A 43 39.86 -33.43 -17.57
C PHE A 43 39.22 -34.82 -17.37
N GLN A 44 37.96 -34.77 -16.94
CA GLN A 44 36.87 -35.58 -17.51
C GLN A 44 35.73 -34.66 -17.94
N SER A 45 35.10 -34.97 -19.08
CA SER A 45 33.96 -34.24 -19.65
C SER A 45 32.97 -35.21 -20.29
N LEU A 46 31.68 -34.84 -20.32
CA LEU A 46 30.56 -35.53 -20.97
C LEU A 46 30.26 -36.97 -20.51
N LEU A 47 29.25 -37.12 -19.63
CA LEU A 47 27.89 -37.57 -20.03
C LEU A 47 26.97 -37.82 -18.81
N LEU A 48 26.20 -36.79 -18.42
CA LEU A 48 24.85 -36.91 -17.80
C LEU A 48 24.31 -35.50 -17.50
N LEU A 49 23.65 -34.89 -18.50
CA LEU A 49 22.98 -33.59 -18.36
C LEU A 49 21.46 -33.83 -18.42
N GLY A 50 20.88 -34.03 -17.24
CA GLY A 50 19.46 -34.29 -17.02
C GLY A 50 19.20 -34.54 -15.54
N LEU A 51 18.10 -34.00 -15.01
CA LEU A 51 17.75 -33.96 -13.58
C LEU A 51 18.70 -33.14 -12.69
N LEU A 52 18.86 -31.84 -13.01
CA LEU A 52 19.25 -30.82 -12.02
C LEU A 52 18.60 -29.46 -12.33
N ALA A 53 17.27 -29.44 -12.40
CA ALA A 53 16.46 -28.27 -12.75
C ALA A 53 15.27 -28.06 -11.79
N ALA A 54 15.52 -28.17 -10.47
CA ALA A 54 14.48 -27.98 -9.44
C ALA A 54 15.01 -27.72 -8.01
N THR A 55 15.77 -26.63 -7.77
CA THR A 55 15.86 -25.97 -6.44
C THR A 55 16.47 -24.57 -6.58
N GLY A 56 15.66 -23.60 -6.99
CA GLY A 56 16.03 -22.18 -7.08
C GLY A 56 14.89 -21.30 -6.53
N VAL A 57 14.59 -21.45 -5.24
CA VAL A 57 13.45 -20.76 -4.60
C VAL A 57 13.85 -19.31 -4.29
N ASN A 58 13.69 -18.43 -5.29
CA ASN A 58 13.77 -16.99 -5.07
C ASN A 58 12.58 -16.55 -4.22
N ALA A 59 12.86 -15.89 -3.08
CA ALA A 59 11.85 -15.13 -2.39
C ALA A 59 11.55 -13.85 -3.19
N HIS A 60 10.27 -13.56 -3.44
CA HIS A 60 9.87 -12.35 -4.17
C HIS A 60 10.32 -11.09 -3.42
N PRO A 61 10.85 -10.06 -4.11
CA PRO A 61 11.05 -8.75 -3.50
C PRO A 61 9.68 -8.14 -3.16
N ALA A 62 9.46 -7.81 -1.89
CA ALA A 62 8.21 -7.17 -1.46
C ALA A 62 8.01 -5.81 -2.13
N HIS A 63 6.75 -5.48 -2.48
CA HIS A 63 6.40 -4.21 -3.11
C HIS A 63 6.94 -3.01 -2.33
N ARG A 64 7.79 -2.22 -3.00
CA ARG A 64 8.05 -0.83 -2.59
C ARG A 64 6.96 0.08 -3.14
N GLN A 65 6.64 1.10 -2.37
CA GLN A 65 5.74 2.20 -2.75
C GLN A 65 6.10 2.77 -4.12
N SER A 66 5.09 3.31 -4.81
CA SER A 66 5.23 4.02 -6.07
C SER A 66 6.32 5.09 -5.99
N LYS A 67 7.45 4.85 -6.65
CA LYS A 67 8.37 5.93 -7.01
C LYS A 67 7.61 6.93 -7.92
N PRO A 68 7.96 8.23 -7.91
CA PRO A 68 7.56 9.09 -9.00
C PRO A 68 8.01 8.44 -10.32
N GLY A 69 7.11 8.39 -11.30
CA GLY A 69 7.29 7.57 -12.49
C GLY A 69 8.65 7.81 -13.16
N VAL A 70 9.27 6.73 -13.63
CA VAL A 70 10.43 6.81 -14.53
C VAL A 70 10.05 7.78 -15.64
N GLN A 71 10.89 8.77 -15.91
CA GLN A 71 10.55 9.77 -16.91
C GLN A 71 10.34 9.08 -18.25
N ARG A 72 9.20 9.32 -18.90
CA ARG A 72 9.08 9.10 -20.35
C ARG A 72 10.31 9.71 -21.01
N ARG A 73 11.04 8.90 -21.78
CA ARG A 73 12.15 9.38 -22.61
C ARG A 73 11.64 10.55 -23.45
N ALA A 74 12.36 11.66 -23.47
CA ALA A 74 12.11 12.75 -24.40
C ALA A 74 12.50 12.35 -25.84
N VAL A 75 13.26 11.25 -25.97
CA VAL A 75 13.76 10.68 -27.21
C VAL A 75 12.70 9.81 -27.88
N ASP A 76 12.21 10.30 -29.01
CA ASP A 76 11.30 9.60 -29.91
C ASP A 76 12.09 8.61 -30.79
N LEU A 77 11.91 7.31 -30.51
CA LEU A 77 12.62 6.20 -31.15
C LEU A 77 12.21 5.99 -32.62
N ASP A 78 11.04 6.46 -33.06
CA ASP A 78 10.54 6.23 -34.43
C ASP A 78 11.41 6.93 -35.48
N LYS A 79 12.12 7.98 -35.08
CA LYS A 79 13.14 8.66 -35.89
C LYS A 79 14.26 7.74 -36.35
N TYR A 80 14.62 6.74 -35.53
CA TYR A 80 15.77 5.85 -35.74
C TYR A 80 15.36 4.47 -36.29
N ARG A 81 14.08 4.21 -36.59
CA ARG A 81 13.65 2.93 -37.18
C ARG A 81 14.38 2.63 -38.50
N LEU A 82 14.79 1.37 -38.65
CA LEU A 82 15.41 0.85 -39.86
C LEU A 82 14.51 1.09 -41.10
N ARG A 83 15.14 1.43 -42.24
CA ARG A 83 14.45 1.66 -43.53
C ARG A 83 14.97 0.79 -44.66
N THR A 84 15.59 -0.35 -44.33
CA THR A 84 16.13 -1.31 -45.29
C THR A 84 15.02 -1.83 -46.22
N VAL A 85 15.24 -1.77 -47.53
CA VAL A 85 14.29 -2.27 -48.55
C VAL A 85 14.75 -3.63 -49.04
N SER A 86 14.05 -4.69 -48.62
CA SER A 86 14.28 -6.05 -49.11
C SER A 86 13.51 -6.33 -50.42
N HIS A 87 14.10 -7.16 -51.28
CA HIS A 87 13.48 -7.65 -52.50
C HIS A 87 13.16 -9.13 -52.35
N TYR A 88 11.92 -9.55 -52.63
CA TYR A 88 11.49 -10.95 -52.53
C TYR A 88 11.10 -11.52 -53.90
N SER A 89 11.70 -12.65 -54.27
CA SER A 89 11.38 -13.43 -55.46
C SER A 89 10.51 -14.63 -55.08
N ASN A 90 9.23 -14.57 -55.44
CA ASN A 90 8.25 -15.62 -55.17
C ASN A 90 8.46 -16.86 -56.08
N THR A 91 7.73 -17.94 -55.81
CA THR A 91 7.83 -19.21 -56.55
C THR A 91 7.48 -19.11 -58.03
N GLU A 92 6.62 -18.16 -58.42
CA GLU A 92 6.35 -17.89 -59.84
C GLU A 92 7.64 -17.36 -60.50
N SER A 93 8.20 -16.27 -59.97
CA SER A 93 9.43 -15.64 -60.49
C SER A 93 10.66 -16.55 -60.48
N THR A 94 10.82 -17.42 -59.47
CA THR A 94 11.92 -18.39 -59.44
C THR A 94 11.69 -19.54 -60.42
N SER A 95 10.44 -19.96 -60.63
CA SER A 95 10.11 -20.99 -61.61
C SER A 95 10.26 -20.50 -63.05
N GLU A 96 9.92 -19.24 -63.36
CA GLU A 96 10.03 -18.68 -64.71
C GLU A 96 11.49 -18.54 -65.17
N ASN A 97 12.43 -18.28 -64.26
CA ASN A 97 13.84 -18.09 -64.58
C ASN A 97 14.57 -19.45 -64.81
N PRO A 98 14.97 -19.79 -66.06
CA PRO A 98 15.57 -21.10 -66.34
C PRO A 98 16.96 -21.28 -65.72
N ALA A 99 17.68 -20.19 -65.43
CA ALA A 99 19.01 -20.25 -64.83
C ALA A 99 18.93 -20.74 -63.37
N LEU A 100 17.91 -20.34 -62.62
CA LEU A 100 17.76 -20.74 -61.21
C LEU A 100 17.47 -22.24 -61.07
N ARG A 101 16.77 -22.84 -62.04
CA ARG A 101 16.56 -24.29 -62.12
C ARG A 101 17.86 -25.10 -62.29
N LEU A 102 18.95 -24.46 -62.77
CA LEU A 102 20.28 -25.06 -62.92
C LEU A 102 21.19 -24.89 -61.68
N LEU A 103 20.72 -24.19 -60.65
CA LEU A 103 21.48 -23.95 -59.41
C LEU A 103 21.38 -25.08 -58.38
N LYS A 104 20.54 -26.11 -58.62
CA LYS A 104 20.47 -27.30 -57.76
C LYS A 104 21.85 -27.95 -57.59
N ARG A 105 22.17 -28.34 -56.35
CA ARG A 105 23.41 -29.04 -55.96
C ARG A 105 23.09 -30.33 -55.19
N ALA A 106 24.06 -30.90 -54.46
CA ALA A 106 23.86 -32.13 -53.70
C ALA A 106 23.12 -31.88 -52.37
N THR A 107 23.29 -30.70 -51.77
CA THR A 107 22.53 -30.26 -50.59
C THR A 107 21.68 -29.01 -50.86
N TYR A 108 20.71 -28.74 -49.97
CA TYR A 108 19.93 -27.51 -50.00
C TYR A 108 20.79 -26.28 -49.65
N VAL A 109 21.74 -26.41 -48.70
CA VAL A 109 22.68 -25.34 -48.32
C VAL A 109 23.59 -24.96 -49.49
N GLU A 110 24.12 -25.94 -50.22
CA GLU A 110 24.90 -25.69 -51.45
C GLU A 110 24.05 -24.98 -52.52
N THR A 111 22.82 -25.45 -52.74
CA THR A 111 21.86 -24.85 -53.71
C THR A 111 21.57 -23.39 -53.36
N ALA A 112 21.37 -23.10 -52.07
CA ALA A 112 21.15 -21.76 -51.55
C ALA A 112 22.40 -20.88 -51.67
N THR A 113 23.57 -21.40 -51.31
CA THR A 113 24.86 -20.69 -51.40
C THR A 113 25.18 -20.28 -52.84
N GLU A 114 24.87 -21.14 -53.82
CA GLU A 114 25.07 -20.86 -55.24
C GLU A 114 24.06 -19.84 -55.78
N LEU A 115 22.85 -19.79 -55.23
CA LEU A 115 21.89 -18.72 -55.51
C LEU A 115 22.42 -17.36 -55.05
N VAL A 116 22.90 -17.24 -53.79
CA VAL A 116 23.45 -15.98 -53.27
C VAL A 116 24.60 -15.47 -54.16
N LYS A 117 25.56 -16.33 -54.53
CA LYS A 117 26.64 -15.98 -55.47
C LYS A 117 26.14 -15.51 -56.84
N SER A 118 25.02 -16.05 -57.32
CA SER A 118 24.47 -15.70 -58.64
C SER A 118 23.68 -14.39 -58.64
N VAL A 119 23.08 -14.02 -57.50
CA VAL A 119 22.26 -12.81 -57.33
C VAL A 119 23.08 -11.62 -56.82
N ALA A 120 24.06 -11.87 -55.95
CA ALA A 120 24.99 -10.88 -55.41
C ALA A 120 26.46 -11.21 -55.77
N PRO A 121 26.83 -11.24 -57.07
CA PRO A 121 28.17 -11.61 -57.50
C PRO A 121 29.22 -10.60 -57.00
N GLY A 122 30.16 -11.08 -56.19
CA GLY A 122 31.23 -10.26 -55.61
C GLY A 122 30.94 -9.72 -54.21
N ALA A 123 29.76 -9.99 -53.62
CA ALA A 123 29.54 -9.76 -52.19
C ALA A 123 30.35 -10.77 -51.35
N GLU A 124 31.01 -10.30 -50.30
CA GLU A 124 31.43 -11.15 -49.19
C GLU A 124 30.20 -11.47 -48.32
N PHE A 125 30.05 -12.72 -47.90
CA PHE A 125 28.95 -13.14 -47.02
C PHE A 125 29.31 -14.42 -46.27
N ARG A 126 28.61 -14.67 -45.17
CA ARG A 126 28.68 -15.92 -44.40
C ARG A 126 27.31 -16.60 -44.34
N LEU A 127 27.35 -17.92 -44.18
CA LEU A 127 26.19 -18.70 -43.76
C LEU A 127 25.83 -18.34 -42.31
N VAL A 128 24.55 -18.34 -41.97
CA VAL A 128 24.07 -18.33 -40.59
C VAL A 128 23.80 -19.78 -40.18
N ASP A 129 24.27 -20.18 -38.99
CA ASP A 129 24.18 -21.57 -38.50
C ASP A 129 22.80 -21.86 -37.85
N ASP A 130 21.74 -21.43 -38.53
CA ASP A 130 20.34 -21.52 -38.10
C ASP A 130 19.46 -22.33 -39.08
N HIS A 131 20.04 -22.87 -40.15
CA HIS A 131 19.30 -23.43 -41.27
C HIS A 131 18.57 -24.73 -40.92
N TYR A 132 17.31 -24.86 -41.37
CA TYR A 132 16.44 -25.99 -41.01
C TYR A 132 15.54 -26.44 -42.16
N VAL A 133 14.92 -27.61 -42.01
CA VAL A 133 13.88 -28.11 -42.93
C VAL A 133 12.54 -28.09 -42.21
N GLY A 134 11.57 -27.33 -42.73
CA GLY A 134 10.22 -27.27 -42.20
C GLY A 134 9.45 -28.57 -42.40
N SER A 135 8.38 -28.76 -41.61
CA SER A 135 7.48 -29.93 -41.73
C SER A 135 6.74 -30.02 -43.07
N ASN A 136 6.74 -28.93 -43.84
CA ASN A 136 6.27 -28.85 -45.23
C ASN A 136 7.30 -29.37 -46.26
N GLY A 137 8.52 -29.75 -45.84
CA GLY A 137 9.61 -30.19 -46.71
C GLY A 137 10.39 -29.05 -47.39
N VAL A 138 10.15 -27.79 -47.02
CA VAL A 138 10.95 -26.65 -47.50
C VAL A 138 12.14 -26.45 -46.56
N ALA A 139 13.34 -26.36 -47.12
CA ALA A 139 14.54 -25.99 -46.39
C ALA A 139 14.72 -24.47 -46.40
N HIS A 140 15.05 -23.90 -45.25
CA HIS A 140 15.28 -22.47 -45.03
C HIS A 140 16.76 -22.26 -44.70
N VAL A 141 17.43 -21.36 -45.44
CA VAL A 141 18.87 -21.10 -45.30
C VAL A 141 19.12 -19.60 -45.31
N ASN A 142 19.75 -19.08 -44.26
CA ASN A 142 20.00 -17.65 -44.10
C ASN A 142 21.49 -17.31 -44.27
N PHE A 143 21.78 -16.15 -44.83
CA PHE A 143 23.13 -15.63 -45.04
C PHE A 143 23.17 -14.16 -44.63
N LYS A 144 24.24 -13.77 -43.92
CA LYS A 144 24.53 -12.37 -43.56
C LYS A 144 25.64 -11.85 -44.47
N GLN A 145 25.48 -10.66 -45.03
CA GLN A 145 26.55 -10.03 -45.80
C GLN A 145 27.67 -9.59 -44.87
N THR A 146 28.91 -9.72 -45.32
CA THR A 146 30.09 -9.27 -44.59
C THR A 146 30.89 -8.26 -45.40
N ALA A 147 31.75 -7.51 -44.71
CA ALA A 147 32.81 -6.72 -45.32
C ALA A 147 34.01 -6.69 -44.38
N HIS A 148 35.21 -7.04 -44.86
CA HIS A 148 36.45 -7.06 -44.06
C HIS A 148 36.40 -7.97 -42.82
N GLY A 149 35.50 -8.95 -42.80
CA GLY A 149 35.26 -9.84 -41.65
C GLY A 149 34.30 -9.30 -40.59
N LEU A 150 33.69 -8.14 -40.79
CA LEU A 150 32.56 -7.64 -40.00
C LEU A 150 31.24 -7.93 -40.73
N ASP A 151 30.16 -8.17 -39.97
CA ASP A 151 28.81 -8.25 -40.53
C ASP A 151 28.32 -6.86 -40.98
N ILE A 152 27.58 -6.79 -42.08
CA ILE A 152 26.70 -5.66 -42.39
C ILE A 152 25.34 -6.02 -41.77
N ASP A 153 25.09 -5.59 -40.53
CA ASP A 153 24.12 -6.28 -39.65
C ASP A 153 22.66 -6.16 -40.10
N ASN A 154 22.32 -5.17 -40.94
CA ASN A 154 21.00 -5.01 -41.56
C ASN A 154 20.92 -5.49 -43.04
N ALA A 155 21.87 -6.31 -43.49
CA ALA A 155 21.97 -6.82 -44.87
C ALA A 155 21.96 -8.36 -44.92
N ASP A 156 20.80 -8.93 -45.22
CA ASP A 156 20.49 -10.36 -45.13
C ASP A 156 20.03 -10.96 -46.46
N PHE A 157 20.19 -12.27 -46.61
CA PHE A 157 19.69 -13.02 -47.76
C PHE A 157 19.13 -14.36 -47.26
N ASN A 158 17.83 -14.58 -47.43
CA ASN A 158 17.18 -15.83 -47.05
C ASN A 158 16.80 -16.63 -48.30
N VAL A 159 17.09 -17.93 -48.31
CA VAL A 159 16.77 -18.83 -49.43
C VAL A 159 15.91 -19.97 -48.95
N ASN A 160 14.78 -20.17 -49.63
CA ASN A 160 13.89 -21.29 -49.42
C ASN A 160 14.10 -22.29 -50.58
N VAL A 161 14.41 -23.55 -50.26
CA VAL A 161 14.67 -24.63 -51.22
C VAL A 161 13.58 -25.70 -51.04
N ALA A 162 12.91 -26.08 -52.13
CA ALA A 162 11.85 -27.09 -52.09
C ALA A 162 12.40 -28.50 -51.82
N ALA A 163 11.51 -29.42 -51.43
CA ALA A 163 11.84 -30.82 -51.16
C ALA A 163 12.45 -31.57 -52.38
N ASP A 164 12.27 -31.07 -53.60
CA ASP A 164 12.91 -31.59 -54.80
C ASP A 164 14.33 -31.02 -55.04
N GLY A 165 14.82 -30.13 -54.18
CA GLY A 165 16.12 -29.45 -54.29
C GLY A 165 16.15 -28.25 -55.25
N SER A 166 15.00 -27.73 -55.69
CA SER A 166 14.92 -26.49 -56.48
C SER A 166 14.77 -25.24 -55.60
N VAL A 167 15.20 -24.07 -56.09
CA VAL A 167 14.98 -22.79 -55.39
C VAL A 167 13.48 -22.45 -55.41
N PHE A 168 12.84 -22.50 -54.24
CA PHE A 168 11.41 -22.26 -54.08
C PHE A 168 11.07 -20.77 -54.04
N SER A 169 11.82 -20.00 -53.25
CA SER A 169 11.75 -18.53 -53.21
C SER A 169 12.99 -17.98 -52.50
N TYR A 170 13.25 -16.68 -52.60
CA TYR A 170 14.32 -16.04 -51.83
C TYR A 170 14.03 -14.56 -51.56
N GLY A 171 14.55 -14.04 -50.44
CA GLY A 171 14.59 -12.63 -50.10
C GLY A 171 16.04 -12.13 -50.04
N ASN A 172 16.26 -10.88 -50.43
CA ASN A 172 17.57 -10.25 -50.49
C ASN A 172 17.50 -8.78 -50.03
N SER A 173 18.29 -8.42 -49.02
CA SER A 173 18.58 -7.05 -48.59
C SER A 173 20.09 -6.76 -48.53
N PHE A 174 20.94 -7.54 -49.21
CA PHE A 174 22.36 -7.26 -49.35
C PHE A 174 22.59 -5.84 -49.91
N TYR A 175 23.49 -5.10 -49.27
CA TYR A 175 23.96 -3.79 -49.67
C TYR A 175 24.78 -3.90 -50.98
N THR A 176 24.46 -3.00 -51.91
CA THR A 176 24.98 -2.98 -53.29
C THR A 176 25.80 -1.73 -53.63
N GLY A 177 26.02 -0.83 -52.67
CA GLY A 177 26.89 0.34 -52.82
C GLY A 177 28.37 0.00 -52.68
N GLU A 178 29.22 1.02 -52.64
CA GLU A 178 30.66 0.82 -52.48
C GLU A 178 31.01 0.36 -51.06
N ILE A 179 31.83 -0.69 -50.96
CA ILE A 179 32.45 -1.16 -49.71
C ILE A 179 33.73 -0.32 -49.48
N PRO A 180 34.01 0.15 -48.24
CA PRO A 180 35.24 0.89 -47.94
C PRO A 180 36.50 0.14 -48.38
N ALA A 181 37.44 0.83 -49.05
CA ALA A 181 38.63 0.20 -49.63
C ALA A 181 39.69 -0.24 -48.60
N GLU A 182 39.58 0.21 -47.34
CA GLU A 182 40.47 -0.15 -46.24
C GLU A 182 39.69 -0.85 -45.13
N SER A 183 40.26 -1.91 -44.54
CA SER A 183 39.69 -2.59 -43.38
C SER A 183 39.82 -1.71 -42.12
N PRO A 184 38.74 -1.48 -41.35
CA PRO A 184 38.79 -0.70 -40.12
C PRO A 184 39.63 -1.42 -39.04
N LEU A 185 39.63 -2.76 -39.04
CA LEU A 185 40.41 -3.60 -38.13
C LEU A 185 41.92 -3.40 -38.30
N ALA A 186 42.39 -3.07 -39.52
CA ALA A 186 43.81 -2.87 -39.82
C ALA A 186 44.37 -1.53 -39.29
N LYS A 187 43.51 -0.53 -39.05
CA LYS A 187 43.90 0.79 -38.51
C LYS A 187 43.32 1.11 -37.14
N ARG A 188 42.33 0.33 -36.68
CA ARG A 188 41.51 0.58 -35.47
C ARG A 188 40.99 2.02 -35.39
N THR A 189 40.31 2.44 -36.46
CA THR A 189 39.62 3.74 -36.55
C THR A 189 38.23 3.66 -35.90
N PHE A 190 38.17 3.19 -34.66
CA PHE A 190 36.96 3.09 -33.86
C PHE A 190 37.31 3.21 -32.37
N SER A 191 36.30 3.60 -31.59
CA SER A 191 36.35 3.83 -30.15
C SER A 191 36.23 2.55 -29.34
N ASP A 192 36.42 2.66 -28.02
CA ASP A 192 36.16 1.56 -27.08
C ASP A 192 34.64 1.30 -26.93
N PRO A 193 34.18 0.03 -26.84
CA PRO A 193 32.76 -0.30 -26.70
C PRO A 193 32.09 0.30 -25.44
N THR A 194 32.85 0.63 -24.40
CA THR A 194 32.31 1.36 -23.23
C THR A 194 31.80 2.75 -23.59
N GLN A 195 32.53 3.49 -24.45
CA GLN A 195 32.14 4.81 -24.94
C GLN A 195 30.93 4.73 -25.87
N ALA A 196 30.73 3.59 -26.55
CA ALA A 196 29.52 3.35 -27.34
C ALA A 196 28.29 3.16 -26.44
N LEU A 197 28.41 2.44 -25.32
CA LEU A 197 27.34 2.35 -24.33
C LEU A 197 27.07 3.71 -23.67
N GLU A 198 28.11 4.47 -23.28
CA GLU A 198 27.94 5.84 -22.78
C GLU A 198 27.21 6.73 -23.80
N GLY A 199 27.58 6.64 -25.09
CA GLY A 199 26.92 7.35 -26.18
C GLY A 199 25.45 6.93 -26.36
N ALA A 200 25.15 5.64 -26.39
CA ALA A 200 23.79 5.11 -26.54
C ALA A 200 22.90 5.53 -25.36
N THR A 201 23.39 5.35 -24.13
CA THR A 201 22.74 5.78 -22.89
C THR A 201 22.47 7.29 -22.88
N ARG A 202 23.43 8.10 -23.31
CA ARG A 202 23.33 9.57 -23.37
C ARG A 202 22.36 10.06 -24.45
N VAL A 203 22.31 9.41 -25.62
CA VAL A 203 21.48 9.87 -26.76
C VAL A 203 20.07 9.32 -26.71
N LEU A 204 19.84 8.15 -26.09
CA LEU A 204 18.51 7.54 -25.92
C LEU A 204 17.92 7.69 -24.51
N GLU A 205 18.60 8.38 -23.59
CA GLU A 205 18.19 8.55 -22.18
C GLU A 205 17.93 7.22 -21.45
N LEU A 206 18.80 6.23 -21.66
CA LEU A 206 18.65 4.89 -21.08
C LEU A 206 18.93 4.89 -19.56
N PRO A 207 18.25 4.05 -18.76
CA PRO A 207 18.45 3.95 -17.31
C PRO A 207 19.73 3.17 -16.90
N VAL A 208 20.67 2.93 -17.82
CA VAL A 208 21.88 2.15 -17.57
C VAL A 208 22.95 3.03 -16.89
N THR A 209 23.47 2.58 -15.75
CA THR A 209 24.44 3.33 -14.93
C THR A 209 25.51 2.40 -14.33
N GLY A 210 26.74 2.91 -14.20
CA GLY A 210 27.90 2.17 -13.69
C GLY A 210 29.18 2.52 -14.44
N GLU A 211 30.33 2.02 -13.98
CA GLU A 211 31.59 2.09 -14.73
C GLU A 211 31.75 0.77 -15.51
N ALA A 212 31.43 0.81 -16.80
CA ALA A 212 31.43 -0.38 -17.65
C ALA A 212 32.84 -0.90 -17.94
N THR A 213 33.03 -2.22 -17.93
CA THR A 213 34.29 -2.88 -18.31
C THR A 213 34.04 -3.98 -19.36
N PRO A 214 34.76 -3.99 -20.49
CA PRO A 214 34.47 -4.92 -21.59
C PRO A 214 35.15 -6.27 -21.42
N GLU A 215 34.36 -7.35 -21.38
CA GLU A 215 34.82 -8.74 -21.46
C GLU A 215 34.58 -9.29 -22.88
N PRO A 216 35.59 -9.87 -23.57
CA PRO A 216 35.44 -10.32 -24.96
C PRO A 216 34.60 -11.61 -25.07
N LEU A 217 33.73 -11.64 -26.09
CA LEU A 217 32.88 -12.78 -26.44
C LEU A 217 33.35 -13.46 -27.73
N GLU A 218 32.69 -14.55 -28.14
CA GLU A 218 32.95 -15.21 -29.42
C GLU A 218 32.46 -14.34 -30.59
N GLY A 219 33.41 -13.72 -31.29
CA GLY A 219 33.15 -12.85 -32.44
C GLY A 219 34.36 -11.99 -32.80
N VAL A 220 34.22 -11.18 -33.85
CA VAL A 220 35.18 -10.09 -34.13
C VAL A 220 34.72 -8.86 -33.36
N GLU A 221 35.61 -8.27 -32.54
CA GLU A 221 35.36 -7.05 -31.74
C GLU A 221 33.94 -7.06 -31.09
N THR A 222 33.64 -8.13 -30.34
CA THR A 222 32.36 -8.38 -29.66
C THR A 222 32.60 -8.53 -28.15
N TYR A 223 31.80 -7.85 -27.32
CA TYR A 223 32.04 -7.69 -25.88
C TYR A 223 30.75 -7.70 -25.07
N SER A 224 30.81 -8.19 -23.83
CA SER A 224 29.82 -7.95 -22.76
C SER A 224 30.35 -6.88 -21.80
N LEU A 225 29.50 -5.95 -21.38
CA LEU A 225 29.88 -4.73 -20.64
C LEU A 225 29.51 -4.84 -19.16
N LYS A 226 30.40 -5.51 -18.41
CA LYS A 226 30.26 -5.79 -16.98
C LYS A 226 30.33 -4.52 -16.13
N GLY A 227 29.81 -4.57 -14.91
CA GLY A 227 29.87 -3.47 -13.93
C GLY A 227 28.78 -2.41 -14.11
N THR A 228 27.81 -2.68 -14.97
CA THR A 228 26.64 -1.83 -15.22
C THR A 228 25.45 -2.23 -14.33
N SER A 229 24.42 -1.39 -14.30
CA SER A 229 23.19 -1.61 -13.53
C SER A 229 22.04 -0.83 -14.15
N GLY A 230 20.80 -1.33 -14.03
CA GLY A 230 19.61 -0.75 -14.66
C GLY A 230 19.18 -1.45 -15.96
N ALA A 231 20.02 -2.31 -16.51
CA ALA A 231 19.65 -3.36 -17.46
C ALA A 231 19.30 -4.67 -16.72
N GLN A 232 18.61 -5.61 -17.38
CA GLN A 232 18.37 -6.96 -16.84
C GLN A 232 19.60 -7.88 -16.95
N GLU A 233 20.31 -7.80 -18.08
CA GLU A 233 21.57 -8.50 -18.33
C GLU A 233 22.70 -7.49 -18.64
N ASP A 234 23.97 -7.91 -18.55
CA ASP A 234 25.10 -7.05 -18.90
C ASP A 234 25.04 -6.67 -20.39
N PRO A 235 24.97 -5.37 -20.77
CA PRO A 235 24.84 -4.94 -22.17
C PRO A 235 25.92 -5.54 -23.10
N GLU A 236 25.55 -5.94 -24.30
CA GLU A 236 26.53 -6.36 -25.32
C GLU A 236 26.89 -5.21 -26.27
N ALA A 237 28.11 -5.25 -26.80
CA ALA A 237 28.59 -4.34 -27.83
C ALA A 237 29.35 -5.11 -28.91
N ARG A 238 28.87 -5.03 -30.16
CA ARG A 238 29.51 -5.65 -31.34
C ARG A 238 29.85 -4.61 -32.40
N LEU A 239 31.08 -4.61 -32.89
CA LEU A 239 31.45 -3.78 -34.03
C LEU A 239 30.86 -4.37 -35.32
N VAL A 240 30.06 -3.60 -36.03
CA VAL A 240 29.39 -4.00 -37.29
C VAL A 240 29.43 -2.87 -38.31
N TYR A 241 29.13 -3.19 -39.56
CA TYR A 241 28.71 -2.21 -40.56
C TYR A 241 27.20 -2.06 -40.55
N PHE A 242 26.73 -0.86 -40.88
CA PHE A 242 25.31 -0.53 -40.99
C PHE A 242 25.02 0.17 -42.33
N ALA A 243 24.13 -0.40 -43.13
CA ALA A 243 23.70 0.18 -44.40
C ALA A 243 22.66 1.28 -44.16
N LYS A 244 23.04 2.54 -44.38
CA LYS A 244 22.19 3.71 -44.18
C LYS A 244 21.20 3.90 -45.33
N PRO A 245 20.04 4.56 -45.10
CA PRO A 245 19.06 4.85 -46.15
C PRO A 245 19.54 5.77 -47.28
N ASP A 246 20.69 6.43 -47.11
CA ASP A 246 21.34 7.26 -48.14
C ASP A 246 22.17 6.44 -49.16
N GLY A 247 22.28 5.12 -48.96
CA GLY A 247 23.06 4.23 -49.83
C GLY A 247 24.55 4.13 -49.48
N THR A 248 24.96 4.54 -48.27
CA THR A 248 26.33 4.40 -47.77
C THR A 248 26.42 3.50 -46.53
N LEU A 249 27.60 2.91 -46.28
CA LEU A 249 27.89 2.17 -45.04
C LEU A 249 28.43 3.11 -43.95
N ALA A 250 27.88 3.02 -42.75
CA ALA A 250 28.51 3.49 -41.51
C ALA A 250 29.21 2.31 -40.80
N LEU A 251 30.31 2.59 -40.10
CA LEU A 251 30.89 1.65 -39.13
C LEU A 251 30.28 1.98 -37.76
N THR A 252 29.66 1.00 -37.11
CA THR A 252 28.86 1.22 -35.90
C THR A 252 29.17 0.21 -34.81
N TRP A 253 29.13 0.64 -33.56
CA TRP A 253 28.89 -0.26 -32.44
C TRP A 253 27.39 -0.56 -32.40
N ARG A 254 27.01 -1.83 -32.52
CA ARG A 254 25.69 -2.30 -32.12
C ARG A 254 25.73 -2.56 -30.62
N VAL A 255 25.10 -1.67 -29.86
CA VAL A 255 24.94 -1.78 -28.40
C VAL A 255 23.57 -2.37 -28.11
N GLU A 256 23.53 -3.43 -27.31
CA GLU A 256 22.33 -4.21 -27.00
C GLU A 256 21.99 -4.09 -25.51
N THR A 257 20.78 -3.65 -25.19
CA THR A 257 20.33 -3.37 -23.82
C THR A 257 18.87 -3.79 -23.58
N ASP A 258 18.64 -4.76 -22.69
CA ASP A 258 17.35 -4.99 -22.04
C ASP A 258 17.21 -4.06 -20.84
N VAL A 259 16.25 -3.14 -20.87
CA VAL A 259 15.95 -2.18 -19.80
C VAL A 259 14.50 -2.30 -19.31
N LEU A 260 13.98 -3.53 -19.23
CA LEU A 260 12.60 -3.93 -18.86
C LEU A 260 11.53 -3.46 -19.85
N ASP A 261 11.28 -2.16 -19.92
CA ASP A 261 10.20 -1.58 -20.72
C ASP A 261 10.53 -1.61 -22.23
N ASP A 262 11.82 -1.72 -22.58
CA ASP A 262 12.31 -1.93 -23.95
C ASP A 262 13.54 -2.84 -23.96
N TRP A 263 13.72 -3.58 -25.06
CA TRP A 263 14.96 -4.28 -25.38
C TRP A 263 15.47 -3.77 -26.73
N LEU A 264 16.56 -3.01 -26.69
CA LEU A 264 17.04 -2.23 -27.82
C LEU A 264 18.32 -2.80 -28.45
N LEU A 265 18.37 -2.82 -29.79
CA LEU A 265 19.62 -2.80 -30.55
C LEU A 265 19.86 -1.37 -31.04
N THR A 266 20.93 -0.73 -30.58
CA THR A 266 21.30 0.65 -30.91
C THR A 266 22.55 0.65 -31.79
N TYR A 267 22.44 1.14 -33.02
CA TYR A 267 23.56 1.24 -33.97
C TYR A 267 24.18 2.65 -33.88
N ILE A 268 25.17 2.83 -33.00
CA ILE A 268 25.85 4.11 -32.77
C ILE A 268 27.16 4.20 -33.55
N ASP A 269 27.49 5.38 -34.08
CA ASP A 269 28.69 5.64 -34.87
C ASP A 269 29.99 5.26 -34.12
N ALA A 270 30.75 4.32 -34.66
CA ALA A 270 31.89 3.72 -33.96
C ALA A 270 33.08 4.67 -33.79
N SER A 271 33.13 5.79 -34.52
CA SER A 271 34.23 6.77 -34.43
C SER A 271 33.94 7.90 -33.44
N SER A 272 32.68 8.33 -33.35
CA SER A 272 32.28 9.50 -32.55
C SER A 272 31.49 9.16 -31.27
N ASN A 273 30.71 8.08 -31.27
CA ASN A 273 29.69 7.81 -30.25
C ASN A 273 28.70 8.98 -30.03
N GLU A 274 28.47 9.80 -31.08
CA GLU A 274 27.54 10.95 -31.05
C GLU A 274 26.29 10.78 -31.92
N GLU A 275 26.38 10.03 -33.03
CA GLU A 275 25.26 9.80 -33.97
C GLU A 275 24.74 8.36 -33.88
N ILE A 276 23.42 8.20 -33.77
CA ILE A 276 22.74 6.90 -33.87
C ILE A 276 22.16 6.75 -35.27
N HIS A 277 22.63 5.73 -36.00
CA HIS A 277 22.24 5.44 -37.37
C HIS A 277 21.00 4.55 -37.47
N GLY A 278 20.65 3.84 -36.40
CA GLY A 278 19.42 3.08 -36.29
C GLY A 278 19.14 2.53 -34.90
N VAL A 279 17.88 2.22 -34.62
CA VAL A 279 17.41 1.48 -33.44
C VAL A 279 16.42 0.40 -33.85
N VAL A 280 16.55 -0.79 -33.26
CA VAL A 280 15.50 -1.83 -33.22
C VAL A 280 15.03 -1.95 -31.78
N ASN A 281 13.72 -2.10 -31.57
CA ASN A 281 13.14 -2.49 -30.30
C ASN A 281 12.44 -3.84 -30.47
N TYR A 282 12.63 -4.77 -29.54
CA TYR A 282 11.92 -6.05 -29.52
C TYR A 282 10.57 -5.99 -28.77
N VAL A 283 10.33 -4.94 -27.97
CA VAL A 283 9.04 -4.67 -27.32
C VAL A 283 8.10 -3.92 -28.28
N ALA A 284 6.80 -4.17 -28.17
CA ALA A 284 5.78 -3.59 -29.03
C ALA A 284 4.52 -3.18 -28.24
N GLU A 285 4.43 -1.89 -27.90
CA GLU A 285 3.26 -1.26 -27.26
C GLU A 285 1.96 -1.43 -28.08
N ALA A 286 0.84 -1.66 -27.40
CA ALA A 286 -0.50 -1.41 -27.89
C ALA A 286 -1.02 -0.06 -27.43
N THR A 287 -1.68 0.68 -28.33
CA THR A 287 -2.23 2.01 -28.01
C THR A 287 -3.65 2.18 -28.49
N TYR A 288 -4.51 2.71 -27.62
CA TYR A 288 -5.96 2.83 -27.82
C TYR A 288 -6.39 4.28 -27.75
N GLU A 289 -7.13 4.77 -28.76
CA GLU A 289 -7.82 6.06 -28.67
C GLU A 289 -9.27 5.84 -28.20
N VAL A 290 -9.55 6.12 -26.94
CA VAL A 290 -10.79 5.75 -26.24
C VAL A 290 -11.20 6.83 -25.25
N PHE A 291 -12.46 6.87 -24.83
CA PHE A 291 -12.84 7.50 -23.57
C PHE A 291 -12.27 6.63 -22.44
N PRO A 292 -11.34 7.13 -21.59
CA PRO A 292 -10.74 6.33 -20.54
C PRO A 292 -11.73 5.86 -19.46
N TRP A 293 -11.24 4.99 -18.58
CA TRP A 293 -11.98 4.49 -17.41
C TRP A 293 -12.54 5.64 -16.55
N GLY A 294 -13.63 5.37 -15.82
CA GLY A 294 -14.40 6.38 -15.08
C GLY A 294 -15.23 7.35 -15.96
N ILE A 295 -14.88 7.56 -17.24
CA ILE A 295 -15.66 8.40 -18.16
C ILE A 295 -16.87 7.60 -18.69
N ASN A 296 -18.00 7.72 -18.00
CA ASN A 296 -19.22 6.98 -18.34
C ASN A 296 -19.73 7.20 -19.77
N ASP A 297 -19.67 8.43 -20.29
CA ASP A 297 -20.25 8.80 -21.58
C ASP A 297 -19.57 10.04 -22.21
N PRO A 298 -19.67 10.26 -23.53
CA PRO A 298 -19.05 11.38 -24.23
C PRO A 298 -19.47 12.79 -23.76
N ASP A 299 -20.58 12.93 -23.03
CA ASP A 299 -20.96 14.22 -22.43
C ASP A 299 -20.31 14.40 -21.02
N LYS A 300 -19.25 13.63 -20.67
CA LYS A 300 -18.55 13.65 -19.35
C LYS A 300 -17.02 13.79 -19.43
N GLY A 301 -16.44 13.76 -20.63
CA GLY A 301 -15.00 13.84 -20.86
C GLY A 301 -14.62 13.62 -22.33
N ASN A 302 -13.32 13.67 -22.64
CA ASN A 302 -12.79 13.51 -24.00
C ASN A 302 -12.26 12.08 -24.23
N ARG A 303 -11.91 11.78 -25.49
CA ARG A 303 -11.08 10.62 -25.84
C ARG A 303 -9.61 10.97 -25.64
N GLU A 304 -8.84 10.00 -25.17
CA GLU A 304 -7.40 10.11 -24.95
C GLU A 304 -6.69 8.88 -25.53
N THR A 305 -5.38 8.95 -25.73
CA THR A 305 -4.57 7.78 -26.08
C THR A 305 -4.01 7.15 -24.80
N VAL A 306 -4.42 5.92 -24.52
CA VAL A 306 -3.81 5.06 -23.50
C VAL A 306 -2.86 4.05 -24.14
N THR A 307 -1.82 3.65 -23.41
CA THR A 307 -0.82 2.64 -23.80
C THR A 307 -0.93 1.46 -22.83
N ASP A 308 -0.82 0.22 -23.34
CA ASP A 308 -0.76 -1.04 -22.58
C ASP A 308 -1.64 -1.11 -21.31
N PRO A 309 -2.97 -0.86 -21.43
CA PRO A 309 -3.87 -0.61 -20.30
C PRO A 309 -4.30 -1.85 -19.48
N TRP A 310 -3.65 -3.00 -19.68
CA TRP A 310 -3.99 -4.27 -19.04
C TRP A 310 -3.35 -4.45 -17.66
N ASP A 311 -3.95 -5.28 -16.81
CA ASP A 311 -3.19 -5.89 -15.70
C ASP A 311 -2.45 -7.15 -16.18
N LEU A 312 -1.23 -7.38 -15.70
CA LEU A 312 -0.49 -8.62 -15.98
C LEU A 312 -0.80 -9.76 -14.99
N ASP A 313 -1.34 -9.47 -13.80
CA ASP A 313 -1.80 -10.50 -12.86
C ASP A 313 -3.14 -11.10 -13.31
N ALA A 314 -4.06 -10.25 -13.79
CA ALA A 314 -5.36 -10.64 -14.34
C ALA A 314 -5.29 -11.08 -15.82
N SER A 315 -4.57 -10.31 -16.65
CA SER A 315 -4.41 -10.52 -18.09
C SER A 315 -2.94 -10.81 -18.45
N VAL A 316 -2.41 -11.89 -17.88
CA VAL A 316 -1.02 -12.41 -18.02
C VAL A 316 -0.51 -12.59 -19.47
N PHE A 317 -1.40 -12.64 -20.45
CA PHE A 317 -1.06 -12.74 -21.88
C PHE A 317 -1.15 -11.38 -22.61
N THR A 318 -1.34 -10.27 -21.89
CA THR A 318 -2.01 -9.04 -22.37
C THR A 318 -3.45 -9.33 -22.82
N TRP A 319 -4.21 -8.30 -23.19
CA TRP A 319 -5.51 -8.52 -23.84
C TRP A 319 -5.38 -9.10 -25.27
N HIS A 320 -4.22 -8.97 -25.92
CA HIS A 320 -3.99 -9.33 -27.34
C HIS A 320 -3.45 -10.75 -27.57
N SER A 321 -3.52 -11.64 -26.58
CA SER A 321 -3.16 -13.04 -26.73
C SER A 321 -4.06 -13.94 -25.90
N ASP A 322 -4.16 -15.22 -26.28
CA ASP A 322 -4.76 -16.30 -25.49
C ASP A 322 -3.68 -17.24 -24.89
N GLY A 323 -2.41 -16.84 -24.94
CA GLY A 323 -1.25 -17.64 -24.53
C GLY A 323 -0.85 -18.73 -25.54
N SER A 324 -1.66 -18.99 -26.57
CA SER A 324 -1.33 -19.87 -27.70
C SER A 324 -1.05 -19.09 -28.98
N LYS A 325 -1.63 -17.89 -29.11
CA LYS A 325 -1.53 -17.02 -30.29
C LYS A 325 -1.67 -15.54 -29.90
N ASN A 326 -0.79 -14.71 -30.47
CA ASN A 326 -0.90 -13.26 -30.41
C ASN A 326 -1.76 -12.71 -31.57
N TYR A 327 -2.46 -11.61 -31.34
CA TYR A 327 -3.46 -11.03 -32.26
C TYR A 327 -3.20 -9.54 -32.52
N THR A 328 -3.19 -9.15 -33.79
CA THR A 328 -3.09 -7.74 -34.23
C THR A 328 -4.46 -7.07 -34.35
N THR A 329 -5.40 -7.39 -33.46
CA THR A 329 -6.82 -7.02 -33.52
C THR A 329 -7.48 -7.12 -32.15
N THR A 330 -8.74 -6.69 -32.02
CA THR A 330 -9.55 -6.74 -30.79
C THR A 330 -10.01 -8.17 -30.45
N TRP A 331 -9.05 -9.04 -30.16
CA TRP A 331 -9.23 -10.46 -29.82
C TRP A 331 -8.10 -10.91 -28.89
N GLY A 332 -8.43 -11.60 -27.81
CA GLY A 332 -7.48 -12.38 -27.00
C GLY A 332 -8.19 -13.12 -25.88
N ASN A 333 -7.57 -13.23 -24.70
CA ASN A 333 -8.03 -14.14 -23.66
C ASN A 333 -9.43 -13.82 -23.12
N ASN A 334 -9.67 -12.57 -22.71
CA ASN A 334 -10.84 -12.18 -21.93
C ASN A 334 -12.09 -11.98 -22.81
N GLY A 335 -11.89 -11.77 -24.11
CA GLY A 335 -12.97 -11.62 -25.07
C GLY A 335 -12.49 -11.21 -26.47
N PHE A 336 -13.47 -11.04 -27.35
CA PHE A 336 -13.26 -10.75 -28.76
C PHE A 336 -14.40 -9.89 -29.28
N ALA A 337 -14.01 -8.74 -29.83
CA ALA A 337 -14.93 -7.71 -30.28
C ALA A 337 -14.98 -7.63 -31.81
N GLN A 338 -16.17 -7.34 -32.31
CA GLN A 338 -16.51 -7.29 -33.74
C GLN A 338 -17.80 -6.48 -33.94
N ASN A 339 -18.05 -6.08 -35.18
CA ASN A 339 -19.39 -5.67 -35.58
C ASN A 339 -20.35 -6.87 -35.65
N ASN A 340 -21.66 -6.63 -35.56
CA ASN A 340 -22.66 -7.64 -35.95
C ASN A 340 -23.90 -7.02 -36.65
N PRO A 341 -23.73 -6.32 -37.79
CA PRO A 341 -24.82 -5.57 -38.44
C PRO A 341 -25.97 -6.44 -38.96
N THR A 342 -25.82 -7.76 -38.99
CA THR A 342 -26.88 -8.71 -39.35
C THR A 342 -27.73 -9.16 -38.16
N GLY A 343 -27.27 -8.95 -36.92
CA GLY A 343 -27.86 -9.55 -35.72
C GLY A 343 -27.73 -11.07 -35.65
N GLY A 344 -26.80 -11.66 -36.41
CA GLY A 344 -26.59 -13.10 -36.51
C GLY A 344 -25.86 -13.71 -35.31
N SER A 345 -25.69 -15.04 -35.32
CA SER A 345 -24.95 -15.79 -34.29
C SER A 345 -23.46 -16.00 -34.60
N GLN A 346 -23.01 -15.64 -35.81
CA GLN A 346 -21.60 -15.66 -36.19
C GLN A 346 -20.88 -14.43 -35.64
N TYR A 347 -19.64 -14.60 -35.20
CA TYR A 347 -18.80 -13.53 -34.66
C TYR A 347 -17.32 -13.70 -35.07
N GLU A 348 -16.87 -14.94 -35.22
CA GLU A 348 -15.49 -15.35 -35.50
C GLU A 348 -14.94 -14.63 -36.75
N ASN A 349 -15.71 -14.66 -37.83
CA ASN A 349 -15.37 -14.07 -39.13
C ASN A 349 -16.04 -12.71 -39.38
N ASN A 350 -16.69 -12.11 -38.37
CA ASN A 350 -17.24 -10.76 -38.51
C ASN A 350 -16.11 -9.72 -38.53
N TYR A 351 -16.44 -8.52 -39.02
CA TYR A 351 -15.44 -7.47 -39.19
C TYR A 351 -15.04 -6.85 -37.84
N ARG A 352 -13.73 -6.67 -37.68
CA ARG A 352 -13.08 -5.99 -36.55
C ARG A 352 -11.83 -5.26 -37.06
N PRO A 353 -11.44 -4.13 -36.47
CA PRO A 353 -10.25 -3.41 -36.88
C PRO A 353 -8.98 -4.21 -36.57
N SER A 354 -7.97 -4.09 -37.42
CA SER A 354 -6.66 -4.71 -37.23
C SER A 354 -5.55 -3.70 -37.45
N SER A 355 -4.53 -3.76 -36.59
CA SER A 355 -3.39 -2.86 -36.59
C SER A 355 -2.12 -3.67 -36.33
N PRO A 356 -1.25 -3.88 -37.34
CA PRO A 356 -0.02 -4.65 -37.17
C PRO A 356 0.96 -4.07 -36.15
N SER A 357 0.86 -2.76 -35.87
CA SER A 357 1.62 -2.05 -34.84
C SER A 357 0.77 -1.74 -33.59
N LEU A 358 -0.28 -2.53 -33.34
CA LEU A 358 -1.21 -2.45 -32.21
C LEU A 358 -1.76 -1.05 -31.88
N SER A 359 -1.81 -0.14 -32.86
CA SER A 359 -2.33 1.22 -32.72
C SER A 359 -3.80 1.25 -33.14
N PHE A 360 -4.70 1.12 -32.17
CA PHE A 360 -6.15 1.16 -32.29
C PHE A 360 -6.69 2.59 -32.12
N LYS A 361 -6.26 3.47 -33.02
CA LYS A 361 -6.58 4.91 -33.03
C LYS A 361 -7.48 5.21 -34.23
N TYR A 362 -8.77 5.39 -33.98
CA TYR A 362 -9.80 5.46 -35.02
C TYR A 362 -10.71 6.69 -34.83
N PRO A 363 -11.07 7.41 -35.90
CA PRO A 363 -11.82 8.65 -35.77
C PRO A 363 -13.23 8.43 -35.22
N TYR A 364 -13.57 9.16 -34.17
CA TYR A 364 -14.92 9.29 -33.63
C TYR A 364 -15.19 10.74 -33.20
N ASP A 365 -16.35 11.26 -33.58
CA ASP A 365 -16.90 12.52 -33.12
C ASP A 365 -18.41 12.38 -32.88
N THR A 366 -18.94 13.07 -31.88
CA THR A 366 -20.35 12.92 -31.45
C THR A 366 -21.38 13.47 -32.44
N SER A 367 -20.95 14.24 -33.46
CA SER A 367 -21.81 14.72 -34.56
C SER A 367 -21.97 13.71 -35.70
N MET A 368 -21.17 12.63 -35.74
CA MET A 368 -21.19 11.64 -36.82
C MET A 368 -22.55 10.92 -36.88
N SER A 369 -23.26 11.07 -38.01
CA SER A 369 -24.66 10.64 -38.13
C SER A 369 -24.87 9.21 -38.64
N ASN A 370 -23.82 8.57 -39.15
CA ASN A 370 -23.83 7.18 -39.63
C ASN A 370 -22.98 6.29 -38.69
N PRO A 371 -23.59 5.38 -37.90
CA PRO A 371 -22.83 4.55 -36.98
C PRO A 371 -21.74 3.70 -37.65
N SER A 372 -22.00 3.23 -38.86
CA SER A 372 -21.04 2.40 -39.61
C SER A 372 -19.80 3.16 -40.11
N SER A 373 -19.74 4.50 -40.01
CA SER A 373 -18.53 5.28 -40.30
C SER A 373 -17.59 5.45 -39.09
N TYR A 374 -17.96 4.97 -37.91
CA TYR A 374 -17.10 4.93 -36.72
C TYR A 374 -17.04 3.55 -36.04
N ILE A 375 -17.34 2.48 -36.81
CA ILE A 375 -17.40 1.11 -36.27
C ILE A 375 -16.07 0.67 -35.64
N ASP A 376 -14.93 1.11 -36.16
CA ASP A 376 -13.61 0.74 -35.61
C ASP A 376 -13.39 1.32 -34.21
N ALA A 377 -13.77 2.59 -34.00
CA ALA A 377 -13.73 3.23 -32.69
C ALA A 377 -14.74 2.60 -31.71
N SER A 378 -15.90 2.19 -32.21
CA SER A 378 -16.95 1.51 -31.43
C SER A 378 -16.48 0.12 -30.95
N VAL A 379 -15.88 -0.67 -31.84
CA VAL A 379 -15.30 -1.99 -31.50
C VAL A 379 -14.11 -1.83 -30.55
N ALA A 380 -13.23 -0.85 -30.77
CA ALA A 380 -12.10 -0.58 -29.89
C ALA A 380 -12.53 -0.12 -28.48
N GLN A 381 -13.52 0.78 -28.38
CA GLN A 381 -14.05 1.24 -27.08
C GLN A 381 -14.74 0.11 -26.32
N LEU A 382 -15.55 -0.71 -27.00
CA LEU A 382 -16.23 -1.86 -26.40
C LEU A 382 -15.20 -2.86 -25.84
N TYR A 383 -14.16 -3.15 -26.62
CA TYR A 383 -13.07 -4.03 -26.22
C TYR A 383 -12.30 -3.47 -25.01
N TYR A 384 -11.83 -2.22 -25.07
CA TYR A 384 -11.12 -1.56 -23.97
C TYR A 384 -11.93 -1.59 -22.65
N THR A 385 -13.20 -1.19 -22.72
CA THR A 385 -14.08 -1.10 -21.55
C THR A 385 -14.36 -2.47 -20.93
N ALA A 386 -14.53 -3.51 -21.77
CA ALA A 386 -14.81 -4.86 -21.30
C ALA A 386 -13.57 -5.57 -20.71
N ASN A 387 -12.39 -5.35 -21.26
CA ASN A 387 -11.16 -5.96 -20.72
C ASN A 387 -10.70 -5.27 -19.42
N LEU A 388 -10.77 -3.93 -19.31
CA LEU A 388 -10.51 -3.26 -18.02
C LEU A 388 -11.49 -3.71 -16.92
N TYR A 389 -12.75 -3.97 -17.27
CA TYR A 389 -13.71 -4.47 -16.29
C TYR A 389 -13.48 -5.94 -15.92
N HIS A 390 -12.98 -6.78 -16.84
CA HIS A 390 -12.43 -8.10 -16.46
C HIS A 390 -11.33 -7.92 -15.42
N ASP A 391 -10.33 -7.08 -15.70
CA ASP A 391 -9.15 -6.93 -14.85
C ASP A 391 -9.53 -6.39 -13.45
N LEU A 392 -10.38 -5.36 -13.36
CA LEU A 392 -10.89 -4.88 -12.07
C LEU A 392 -11.73 -5.91 -11.32
N LEU A 393 -12.54 -6.71 -12.02
CA LEU A 393 -13.30 -7.79 -11.35
C LEU A 393 -12.37 -8.90 -10.87
N TYR A 394 -11.26 -9.16 -11.58
CA TYR A 394 -10.22 -10.10 -11.18
C TYR A 394 -9.56 -9.67 -9.86
N ASP A 395 -9.14 -8.39 -9.76
CA ASP A 395 -8.60 -7.79 -8.53
C ASP A 395 -9.55 -7.96 -7.35
N LEU A 396 -10.86 -7.77 -7.58
CA LEU A 396 -11.91 -7.93 -6.58
C LEU A 396 -12.28 -9.41 -6.30
N GLY A 397 -11.68 -10.39 -6.99
CA GLY A 397 -11.80 -11.82 -6.71
C GLY A 397 -12.63 -12.64 -7.70
N PHE A 398 -13.07 -12.08 -8.83
CA PHE A 398 -13.69 -12.85 -9.92
C PHE A 398 -12.59 -13.48 -10.80
N THR A 399 -11.93 -14.48 -10.23
CA THR A 399 -10.85 -15.26 -10.85
C THR A 399 -11.38 -16.45 -11.66
N GLU A 400 -10.47 -17.25 -12.21
CA GLU A 400 -10.77 -18.43 -13.00
C GLU A 400 -11.60 -19.45 -12.19
N GLU A 401 -11.24 -19.73 -10.93
CA GLU A 401 -12.03 -20.61 -10.05
C GLU A 401 -13.40 -20.04 -9.68
N ALA A 402 -13.53 -18.71 -9.64
CA ALA A 402 -14.81 -18.02 -9.44
C ALA A 402 -15.69 -17.99 -10.71
N GLY A 403 -15.22 -18.58 -11.82
CA GLY A 403 -15.98 -18.68 -13.07
C GLY A 403 -16.02 -17.38 -13.86
N ASN A 404 -14.89 -16.69 -13.99
CA ASN A 404 -14.72 -15.55 -14.89
C ASN A 404 -14.81 -15.95 -16.38
N PHE A 405 -14.55 -15.00 -17.29
CA PHE A 405 -14.65 -15.22 -18.73
C PHE A 405 -13.26 -15.17 -19.37
N GLN A 406 -12.66 -16.33 -19.64
CA GLN A 406 -11.33 -16.46 -20.25
C GLN A 406 -11.29 -17.59 -21.28
N GLN A 407 -10.59 -17.37 -22.39
CA GLN A 407 -10.38 -18.39 -23.42
C GLN A 407 -9.37 -19.45 -22.93
N ASN A 408 -8.39 -19.06 -22.13
CA ASN A 408 -7.35 -19.87 -21.52
C ASN A 408 -7.07 -19.41 -20.08
N ASN A 409 -7.43 -20.27 -19.11
CA ASN A 409 -7.32 -20.00 -17.67
C ASN A 409 -5.89 -20.20 -17.12
N ASN A 410 -4.88 -20.40 -17.97
CA ASN A 410 -3.47 -20.61 -17.61
C ASN A 410 -3.25 -21.65 -16.47
N ALA A 411 -4.06 -22.72 -16.46
CA ALA A 411 -4.13 -23.73 -15.40
C ALA A 411 -4.45 -23.22 -13.96
N LYS A 412 -4.87 -21.97 -13.78
CA LYS A 412 -5.30 -21.37 -12.50
C LYS A 412 -6.64 -21.92 -11.95
N GLY A 413 -7.40 -22.67 -12.75
CA GLY A 413 -8.68 -23.29 -12.33
C GLY A 413 -9.85 -23.00 -13.28
N GLY A 414 -11.09 -23.21 -12.81
CA GLY A 414 -12.32 -22.96 -13.58
C GLY A 414 -12.53 -23.88 -14.80
N GLN A 415 -13.40 -23.46 -15.73
CA GLN A 415 -13.49 -24.03 -17.08
C GLN A 415 -13.37 -22.91 -18.12
N GLY A 416 -12.18 -22.75 -18.71
CA GLY A 416 -11.96 -21.80 -19.81
C GLY A 416 -12.60 -22.21 -21.14
N ASN A 417 -12.21 -21.50 -22.20
CA ASN A 417 -12.90 -21.41 -23.50
C ASN A 417 -14.20 -20.58 -23.43
N ASP A 418 -14.22 -19.55 -22.57
CA ASP A 418 -15.43 -18.77 -22.30
C ASP A 418 -15.27 -17.25 -22.27
N GLY A 419 -14.15 -16.72 -22.79
CA GLY A 419 -13.98 -15.29 -23.11
C GLY A 419 -15.17 -14.70 -23.88
N VAL A 420 -15.47 -13.42 -23.64
CA VAL A 420 -16.74 -12.80 -24.03
C VAL A 420 -16.83 -12.46 -25.52
N ILE A 421 -17.92 -12.88 -26.17
CA ILE A 421 -18.34 -12.37 -27.49
C ILE A 421 -18.87 -10.94 -27.31
N LEU A 422 -18.14 -9.95 -27.82
CA LEU A 422 -18.45 -8.52 -27.68
C LEU A 422 -18.96 -7.93 -29.02
N ASN A 423 -20.27 -7.99 -29.26
CA ASN A 423 -20.87 -7.46 -30.50
C ASN A 423 -21.14 -5.95 -30.40
N ALA A 424 -20.35 -5.15 -31.11
CA ALA A 424 -20.62 -3.73 -31.35
C ALA A 424 -21.64 -3.53 -32.48
N GLN A 425 -22.49 -2.51 -32.35
CA GLN A 425 -23.54 -2.14 -33.32
C GLN A 425 -24.36 -3.34 -33.82
N ASP A 426 -24.79 -4.21 -32.92
CA ASP A 426 -25.51 -5.44 -33.25
C ASP A 426 -26.87 -5.12 -33.92
N GLY A 427 -27.12 -5.73 -35.08
CA GLY A 427 -28.28 -5.42 -35.91
C GLY A 427 -29.59 -6.05 -35.43
N SER A 428 -29.59 -6.90 -34.39
CA SER A 428 -30.78 -7.64 -33.98
C SER A 428 -31.82 -6.77 -33.25
N ARG A 429 -31.41 -5.65 -32.63
CA ARG A 429 -32.30 -4.72 -31.88
C ARG A 429 -31.77 -3.28 -31.94
N THR A 430 -32.52 -2.36 -31.31
CA THR A 430 -32.11 -0.97 -31.07
C THR A 430 -32.59 -0.53 -29.68
N ASN A 431 -32.04 0.56 -29.14
CA ASN A 431 -32.52 1.21 -27.91
C ASN A 431 -32.47 0.33 -26.63
N ASN A 432 -31.48 -0.56 -26.54
CA ASN A 432 -31.18 -1.40 -25.39
C ASN A 432 -29.68 -1.82 -25.41
N ALA A 433 -29.29 -2.78 -24.58
CA ALA A 433 -28.27 -3.79 -24.90
C ALA A 433 -28.81 -5.17 -24.44
N ASP A 434 -28.01 -6.25 -24.48
CA ASP A 434 -28.21 -7.44 -23.62
C ASP A 434 -26.96 -8.33 -23.51
N PHE A 435 -26.82 -9.05 -22.38
CA PHE A 435 -25.82 -10.09 -22.14
C PHE A 435 -26.46 -11.47 -21.94
N ALA A 436 -25.90 -12.49 -22.56
CA ALA A 436 -26.25 -13.89 -22.33
C ALA A 436 -25.15 -14.60 -21.51
N THR A 437 -25.48 -14.97 -20.27
CA THR A 437 -24.58 -15.70 -19.36
C THR A 437 -24.90 -17.20 -19.33
N PRO A 438 -24.20 -18.05 -20.09
CA PRO A 438 -24.18 -19.48 -19.83
C PRO A 438 -23.27 -19.80 -18.62
N ALA A 439 -23.37 -21.03 -18.13
CA ALA A 439 -22.44 -21.57 -17.14
C ALA A 439 -20.98 -21.59 -17.64
N ASP A 440 -20.06 -21.57 -16.67
CA ASP A 440 -18.60 -21.77 -16.77
C ASP A 440 -18.19 -22.84 -17.81
N GLY A 441 -17.25 -22.49 -18.69
CA GLY A 441 -16.85 -23.29 -19.85
C GLY A 441 -17.65 -23.03 -21.13
N ARG A 442 -18.35 -21.90 -21.24
CA ARG A 442 -19.05 -21.43 -22.45
C ARG A 442 -19.06 -19.91 -22.55
N ASN A 443 -18.73 -19.38 -23.74
CA ASN A 443 -18.61 -17.93 -23.97
C ASN A 443 -19.85 -17.14 -23.55
N GLY A 444 -19.64 -16.13 -22.70
CA GLY A 444 -20.62 -15.06 -22.51
C GLY A 444 -20.82 -14.28 -23.82
N ARG A 445 -22.00 -13.69 -24.04
CA ARG A 445 -22.25 -12.86 -25.23
C ARG A 445 -22.97 -11.57 -24.91
N MET A 446 -22.26 -10.46 -25.09
CA MET A 446 -22.76 -9.09 -25.01
C MET A 446 -23.19 -8.59 -26.40
N ARG A 447 -24.28 -7.83 -26.47
CA ARG A 447 -24.78 -7.20 -27.71
C ARG A 447 -25.13 -5.73 -27.47
N MET A 448 -24.28 -4.85 -27.99
CA MET A 448 -24.44 -3.40 -27.90
C MET A 448 -25.21 -2.89 -29.12
N TYR A 449 -26.35 -2.23 -28.90
CA TYR A 449 -27.24 -1.77 -29.97
C TYR A 449 -27.12 -0.26 -30.25
N ILE A 450 -27.54 0.16 -31.44
CA ILE A 450 -27.72 1.59 -31.73
C ILE A 450 -28.98 2.12 -31.05
N TRP A 451 -28.88 3.31 -30.45
CA TRP A 451 -29.99 4.03 -29.84
C TRP A 451 -30.48 5.14 -30.77
N THR A 452 -31.80 5.24 -30.92
CA THR A 452 -32.48 6.07 -31.92
C THR A 452 -33.39 7.12 -31.28
N ARG A 453 -33.13 7.47 -30.01
CA ARG A 453 -33.86 8.52 -29.27
C ARG A 453 -33.32 9.93 -29.53
N THR A 454 -32.12 10.03 -30.09
CA THR A 454 -31.37 11.26 -30.36
C THR A 454 -31.08 11.45 -31.85
N THR A 455 -30.71 12.68 -32.23
CA THR A 455 -30.16 13.01 -33.55
C THR A 455 -28.84 13.79 -33.35
N PRO A 456 -27.68 13.27 -33.79
CA PRO A 456 -27.47 11.95 -34.40
C PRO A 456 -27.79 10.79 -33.44
N ARG A 457 -27.88 9.58 -34.01
CA ARG A 457 -28.07 8.33 -33.24
C ARG A 457 -26.83 8.07 -32.38
N ARG A 458 -27.05 7.63 -31.13
CA ARG A 458 -25.99 7.32 -30.17
C ARG A 458 -25.73 5.80 -30.14
N ASP A 459 -24.47 5.41 -30.00
CA ASP A 459 -24.02 4.01 -29.98
C ASP A 459 -23.62 3.65 -28.53
N CYS A 460 -24.32 2.70 -27.91
CA CYS A 460 -24.09 2.39 -26.49
C CYS A 460 -22.73 1.76 -26.18
N SER A 461 -21.95 1.39 -27.20
CA SER A 461 -20.54 1.01 -27.05
C SER A 461 -19.67 2.14 -26.49
N PHE A 462 -20.13 3.41 -26.58
CA PHE A 462 -19.48 4.58 -25.97
C PHE A 462 -20.11 5.04 -24.63
N GLU A 463 -21.21 4.44 -24.17
CA GLU A 463 -21.67 4.65 -22.79
C GLU A 463 -21.18 3.47 -21.93
N ALA A 464 -20.00 3.62 -21.33
CA ALA A 464 -19.33 2.60 -20.52
C ALA A 464 -20.23 2.05 -19.41
N GLY A 465 -21.14 2.88 -18.86
CA GLY A 465 -22.14 2.43 -17.90
C GLY A 465 -23.05 1.31 -18.43
N VAL A 466 -23.36 1.29 -19.73
CA VAL A 466 -24.13 0.20 -20.36
C VAL A 466 -23.24 -1.03 -20.58
N VAL A 467 -21.98 -0.86 -21.02
CA VAL A 467 -21.04 -1.99 -21.21
C VAL A 467 -20.80 -2.74 -19.89
N ILE A 468 -20.55 -1.99 -18.82
CA ILE A 468 -20.33 -2.51 -17.46
C ILE A 468 -21.62 -3.14 -16.91
N HIS A 469 -22.80 -2.55 -17.16
CA HIS A 469 -24.09 -3.15 -16.80
C HIS A 469 -24.24 -4.55 -17.41
N GLU A 470 -24.08 -4.67 -18.72
CA GLU A 470 -24.20 -5.96 -19.41
C GLU A 470 -23.17 -6.99 -18.93
N TYR A 471 -21.91 -6.60 -18.75
CA TYR A 471 -20.88 -7.51 -18.22
C TYR A 471 -21.19 -7.95 -16.77
N THR A 472 -21.89 -7.13 -15.98
CA THR A 472 -22.29 -7.46 -14.60
C THR A 472 -23.42 -8.50 -14.54
N HIS A 473 -24.24 -8.65 -15.58
CA HIS A 473 -25.08 -9.84 -15.74
C HIS A 473 -24.25 -11.11 -15.94
N GLY A 474 -23.04 -11.00 -16.50
CA GLY A 474 -22.02 -12.05 -16.51
C GLY A 474 -21.58 -12.42 -15.10
N LEU A 475 -20.96 -11.48 -14.39
CA LEU A 475 -20.50 -11.62 -12.99
C LEU A 475 -21.57 -12.24 -12.08
N SER A 476 -22.74 -11.60 -12.01
CA SER A 476 -23.77 -11.93 -11.03
C SER A 476 -24.42 -13.30 -11.23
N ASN A 477 -24.58 -13.75 -12.49
CA ASN A 477 -25.07 -15.09 -12.78
C ASN A 477 -23.97 -16.17 -12.66
N ARG A 478 -22.69 -15.85 -12.86
CA ARG A 478 -21.59 -16.81 -12.61
C ARG A 478 -21.37 -17.06 -11.13
N LEU A 479 -21.39 -16.03 -10.29
CA LEU A 479 -21.22 -16.18 -8.84
C LEU A 479 -22.44 -16.78 -8.15
N THR A 480 -23.66 -16.30 -8.44
CA THR A 480 -24.86 -16.68 -7.68
C THR A 480 -25.22 -18.15 -7.87
N GLY A 481 -25.05 -18.96 -6.82
CA GLY A 481 -25.28 -20.41 -6.88
C GLY A 481 -24.14 -21.20 -7.56
N GLY A 482 -23.01 -20.55 -7.82
CA GLY A 482 -21.76 -21.13 -8.30
C GLY A 482 -21.58 -21.19 -9.83
N PRO A 483 -20.34 -21.16 -10.34
CA PRO A 483 -20.00 -20.99 -11.77
C PRO A 483 -20.76 -21.87 -12.76
N ARG A 484 -21.10 -23.09 -12.33
CA ARG A 484 -21.73 -24.12 -13.16
C ARG A 484 -23.27 -24.00 -13.23
N ASN A 485 -23.87 -22.98 -12.61
CA ASN A 485 -25.32 -22.84 -12.45
C ASN A 485 -25.85 -21.42 -12.73
N ALA A 486 -25.53 -20.86 -13.89
CA ALA A 486 -25.93 -19.51 -14.31
C ALA A 486 -27.45 -19.26 -14.53
N GLY A 487 -28.34 -20.07 -13.93
CA GLY A 487 -29.80 -19.89 -13.99
C GLY A 487 -30.41 -19.12 -12.80
N CYS A 488 -29.60 -18.78 -11.79
CA CYS A 488 -30.08 -18.38 -10.47
C CYS A 488 -30.69 -16.97 -10.35
N LEU A 489 -30.51 -16.08 -11.34
CA LEU A 489 -31.11 -14.74 -11.36
C LEU A 489 -32.14 -14.58 -12.50
N SER A 490 -32.79 -15.68 -12.91
CA SER A 490 -33.59 -15.72 -14.15
C SER A 490 -34.99 -15.07 -14.09
N SER A 491 -35.53 -14.73 -12.90
CA SER A 491 -36.86 -14.11 -12.78
C SER A 491 -37.14 -13.46 -11.42
N GLY A 492 -38.23 -12.68 -11.34
CA GLY A 492 -38.78 -12.18 -10.09
C GLY A 492 -37.83 -11.25 -9.32
N GLU A 493 -37.81 -11.40 -7.99
CA GLU A 493 -36.96 -10.60 -7.11
C GLU A 493 -35.46 -10.89 -7.33
N ALA A 494 -35.10 -12.15 -7.62
CA ALA A 494 -33.73 -12.54 -7.95
C ALA A 494 -33.23 -11.86 -9.24
N GLY A 495 -34.01 -11.91 -10.32
CA GLY A 495 -33.68 -11.19 -11.56
C GLY A 495 -33.69 -9.67 -11.38
N GLY A 496 -34.57 -9.15 -10.51
CA GLY A 496 -34.54 -7.76 -10.09
C GLY A 496 -33.22 -7.37 -9.42
N MET A 497 -32.63 -8.21 -8.57
CA MET A 497 -31.30 -7.93 -8.03
C MET A 497 -30.20 -8.05 -9.09
N GLY A 498 -30.33 -8.96 -10.06
CA GLY A 498 -29.44 -9.05 -11.23
C GLY A 498 -29.32 -7.72 -11.99
N GLU A 499 -30.44 -7.05 -12.23
CA GLU A 499 -30.52 -5.69 -12.79
C GLU A 499 -29.89 -4.66 -11.85
N GLY A 500 -30.21 -4.73 -10.55
CA GLY A 500 -29.74 -3.76 -9.56
C GLY A 500 -28.23 -3.83 -9.27
N TRP A 501 -27.61 -5.01 -9.27
CA TRP A 501 -26.15 -5.14 -9.25
C TRP A 501 -25.54 -4.55 -10.52
N SER A 502 -26.18 -4.80 -11.67
CA SER A 502 -25.72 -4.30 -12.97
C SER A 502 -25.87 -2.79 -13.12
N ASP A 503 -26.77 -2.14 -12.38
CA ASP A 503 -26.80 -0.67 -12.24
C ASP A 503 -25.83 -0.14 -11.16
N PHE A 504 -25.58 -0.92 -10.11
CA PHE A 504 -24.70 -0.54 -9.00
C PHE A 504 -23.23 -0.44 -9.41
N TYR A 505 -22.66 -1.45 -10.06
CA TYR A 505 -21.24 -1.44 -10.46
C TYR A 505 -20.86 -0.24 -11.34
N PRO A 506 -21.55 0.09 -12.46
CA PRO A 506 -21.22 1.27 -13.24
C PRO A 506 -21.45 2.58 -12.47
N THR A 507 -22.40 2.62 -11.53
CA THR A 507 -22.62 3.78 -10.65
C THR A 507 -21.47 3.98 -9.66
N ALA A 508 -20.89 2.90 -9.11
CA ALA A 508 -19.73 2.96 -8.23
C ALA A 508 -18.43 3.31 -9.02
N ILE A 509 -18.24 2.72 -10.20
CA ILE A 509 -17.05 2.94 -11.04
C ILE A 509 -16.97 4.38 -11.57
N ARG A 510 -18.10 5.02 -11.89
CA ARG A 510 -18.16 6.38 -12.45
C ARG A 510 -18.08 7.51 -11.42
N LEU A 511 -17.86 7.21 -10.14
CA LEU A 511 -17.63 8.20 -9.08
C LEU A 511 -16.39 9.04 -9.40
N LYS A 512 -16.48 10.36 -9.20
CA LYS A 512 -15.38 11.30 -9.48
C LYS A 512 -14.79 11.89 -8.19
N PRO A 513 -13.60 12.53 -8.25
CA PRO A 513 -12.97 13.17 -7.09
C PRO A 513 -13.89 14.08 -6.27
N GLY A 514 -14.68 14.92 -6.93
CA GLY A 514 -15.59 15.88 -6.28
C GLY A 514 -16.98 15.36 -5.93
N ASP A 515 -17.30 14.07 -6.16
CA ASP A 515 -18.63 13.53 -5.84
C ASP A 515 -18.80 13.26 -4.34
N THR A 516 -20.03 13.44 -3.86
CA THR A 516 -20.40 13.34 -2.44
C THR A 516 -21.70 12.56 -2.27
N ARG A 517 -22.10 12.28 -1.03
CA ARG A 517 -23.39 11.68 -0.65
C ARG A 517 -24.62 12.32 -1.32
N ASP A 518 -24.54 13.61 -1.65
CA ASP A 518 -25.62 14.38 -2.28
C ASP A 518 -25.55 14.38 -3.82
N THR A 519 -24.59 13.68 -4.43
CA THR A 519 -24.55 13.41 -5.88
C THR A 519 -25.65 12.42 -6.27
N ASP A 520 -26.40 12.73 -7.34
CA ASP A 520 -27.40 11.85 -7.95
C ASP A 520 -26.92 11.29 -9.30
N TYR A 521 -27.16 10.01 -9.60
CA TYR A 521 -26.79 9.37 -10.88
C TYR A 521 -27.97 8.81 -11.69
N PRO A 522 -28.03 9.13 -13.00
CA PRO A 522 -28.87 8.43 -13.97
C PRO A 522 -28.11 7.32 -14.72
N MET A 523 -28.81 6.23 -15.06
CA MET A 523 -28.33 5.21 -16.01
C MET A 523 -28.86 5.46 -17.42
N GLY A 524 -28.01 5.26 -18.43
CA GLY A 524 -28.38 5.38 -19.85
C GLY A 524 -28.78 6.79 -20.29
N ALA A 525 -28.37 7.83 -19.56
CA ALA A 525 -28.79 9.21 -19.83
C ALA A 525 -28.31 9.72 -21.18
N TRP A 526 -27.10 9.34 -21.58
CA TRP A 526 -26.52 9.75 -22.85
C TRP A 526 -27.21 9.02 -24.00
N VAL A 527 -27.23 7.69 -24.01
CA VAL A 527 -27.87 6.91 -25.08
C VAL A 527 -29.37 7.18 -25.24
N SER A 528 -30.07 7.49 -24.15
CA SER A 528 -31.51 7.79 -24.19
C SER A 528 -31.86 9.23 -24.57
N GLY A 529 -30.89 10.16 -24.48
CA GLY A 529 -31.14 11.60 -24.65
C GLY A 529 -31.95 12.25 -23.52
N ASN A 530 -32.06 11.57 -22.37
CA ASN A 530 -32.85 12.02 -21.22
C ASN A 530 -31.93 12.23 -20.00
N PRO A 531 -31.83 13.44 -19.43
CA PRO A 531 -31.05 13.68 -18.21
C PRO A 531 -31.47 12.80 -17.00
N ALA A 532 -32.73 12.37 -16.93
CA ALA A 532 -33.21 11.44 -15.91
C ALA A 532 -32.88 9.95 -16.19
N GLY A 533 -32.30 9.63 -17.34
CA GLY A 533 -31.92 8.25 -17.70
C GLY A 533 -33.09 7.37 -18.15
N ILE A 534 -32.93 6.06 -17.91
CA ILE A 534 -33.88 5.00 -18.31
C ILE A 534 -34.58 4.29 -17.15
N ARG A 535 -34.33 4.73 -15.91
CA ARG A 535 -34.89 4.15 -14.68
C ARG A 535 -36.05 5.03 -14.16
N GLU A 536 -36.75 4.58 -13.11
CA GLU A 536 -37.91 5.29 -12.55
C GLU A 536 -37.49 6.52 -11.73
N TYR A 537 -36.40 6.37 -10.96
CA TYR A 537 -35.75 7.44 -10.20
C TYR A 537 -34.22 7.35 -10.33
N LEU A 538 -33.54 8.49 -10.17
CA LEU A 538 -32.08 8.58 -10.07
C LEU A 538 -31.58 7.78 -8.85
N TYR A 539 -30.37 7.22 -8.90
CA TYR A 539 -29.71 6.78 -7.66
C TYR A 539 -29.31 8.00 -6.86
N SER A 540 -29.85 8.08 -5.65
CA SER A 540 -29.76 9.22 -4.76
C SER A 540 -29.79 8.72 -3.32
N THR A 541 -29.07 9.38 -2.42
CA THR A 541 -29.28 9.15 -0.98
C THR A 541 -30.41 10.01 -0.41
N ASN A 542 -31.01 10.91 -1.21
CA ASN A 542 -32.18 11.68 -0.83
C ASN A 542 -33.47 10.87 -1.07
N MET A 543 -34.31 10.75 -0.03
CA MET A 543 -35.60 10.06 -0.11
C MET A 543 -36.66 10.82 -0.91
N ASP A 544 -36.51 12.15 -1.08
CA ASP A 544 -37.40 12.95 -1.93
C ASP A 544 -37.06 12.78 -3.43
N THR A 545 -35.77 12.66 -3.77
CA THR A 545 -35.32 12.34 -5.15
C THR A 545 -35.67 10.90 -5.51
N ASN A 546 -35.45 9.96 -4.60
CA ASN A 546 -35.73 8.54 -4.81
C ASN A 546 -36.40 7.92 -3.57
N PRO A 547 -37.75 7.79 -3.58
CA PRO A 547 -38.52 7.27 -2.46
C PRO A 547 -38.57 5.74 -2.41
N HIS A 548 -37.72 5.01 -3.14
CA HIS A 548 -37.74 3.55 -3.14
C HIS A 548 -37.35 2.94 -1.79
N THR A 549 -38.22 2.04 -1.32
CA THR A 549 -38.07 1.18 -0.14
C THR A 549 -38.41 -0.27 -0.50
N TYR A 550 -38.16 -1.25 0.38
CA TYR A 550 -38.42 -2.66 0.06
C TYR A 550 -39.87 -2.95 -0.34
N LYS A 551 -40.86 -2.26 0.23
CA LYS A 551 -42.28 -2.41 -0.16
C LYS A 551 -42.58 -1.89 -1.56
N SER A 552 -41.70 -1.08 -2.16
CA SER A 552 -41.82 -0.69 -3.58
C SER A 552 -41.77 -1.90 -4.53
N VAL A 553 -41.18 -3.03 -4.11
CA VAL A 553 -41.17 -4.26 -4.91
C VAL A 553 -42.57 -4.89 -5.05
N ASP A 554 -43.48 -4.69 -4.09
CA ASP A 554 -44.81 -5.34 -4.09
C ASP A 554 -45.70 -4.96 -5.29
N THR A 555 -45.46 -3.82 -5.92
CA THR A 555 -46.23 -3.34 -7.10
C THR A 555 -45.48 -3.51 -8.42
N ARG A 556 -44.28 -4.10 -8.42
CA ARG A 556 -43.37 -4.15 -9.58
C ARG A 556 -43.17 -5.59 -10.06
N THR A 557 -43.36 -5.82 -11.35
CA THR A 557 -43.23 -7.14 -12.01
C THR A 557 -42.12 -7.20 -13.06
N ALA A 558 -41.62 -6.04 -13.51
CA ALA A 558 -40.50 -5.95 -14.44
C ALA A 558 -39.18 -5.89 -13.66
N VAL A 559 -38.22 -6.74 -14.01
CA VAL A 559 -36.94 -6.88 -13.29
C VAL A 559 -36.19 -5.56 -13.16
N HIS A 560 -36.02 -4.77 -14.23
CA HIS A 560 -35.38 -3.44 -14.20
C HIS A 560 -35.98 -2.48 -13.14
N ALA A 561 -37.29 -2.54 -12.90
CA ALA A 561 -37.97 -1.69 -11.91
C ALA A 561 -37.74 -2.18 -10.46
N ILE A 562 -37.53 -3.48 -10.28
CA ILE A 562 -37.08 -4.05 -9.00
C ILE A 562 -35.59 -3.74 -8.79
N GLY A 563 -34.79 -3.77 -9.85
CA GLY A 563 -33.38 -3.39 -9.86
C GLY A 563 -33.14 -1.93 -9.49
N ASN A 564 -34.03 -1.01 -9.90
CA ASN A 564 -34.00 0.37 -9.43
C ASN A 564 -34.07 0.44 -7.89
N VAL A 565 -34.89 -0.38 -7.24
CA VAL A 565 -34.98 -0.44 -5.76
C VAL A 565 -33.67 -1.01 -5.17
N TRP A 566 -33.19 -2.15 -5.69
CA TRP A 566 -31.99 -2.81 -5.16
C TRP A 566 -30.72 -1.97 -5.32
N ALA A 567 -30.48 -1.40 -6.51
CA ALA A 567 -29.36 -0.50 -6.78
C ALA A 567 -29.38 0.73 -5.86
N THR A 568 -30.56 1.28 -5.55
CA THR A 568 -30.66 2.41 -4.60
C THR A 568 -30.32 1.99 -3.17
N MET A 569 -30.63 0.76 -2.75
CA MET A 569 -30.18 0.23 -1.46
C MET A 569 -28.65 0.08 -1.41
N LEU A 570 -28.04 -0.44 -2.47
CA LEU A 570 -26.58 -0.54 -2.57
C LEU A 570 -25.89 0.83 -2.68
N TYR A 571 -26.56 1.84 -3.23
CA TYR A 571 -26.08 3.22 -3.27
C TYR A 571 -25.99 3.85 -1.87
N GLU A 572 -26.89 3.50 -0.95
CA GLU A 572 -26.76 3.87 0.46
C GLU A 572 -25.59 3.14 1.14
N VAL A 573 -25.36 1.85 0.82
CA VAL A 573 -24.23 1.08 1.36
C VAL A 573 -22.90 1.68 0.90
N LEU A 574 -22.80 2.01 -0.39
CA LEU A 574 -21.64 2.67 -1.01
C LEU A 574 -21.27 3.97 -0.28
N TRP A 575 -22.22 4.88 -0.10
CA TRP A 575 -21.95 6.14 0.60
C TRP A 575 -21.70 5.95 2.09
N ASN A 576 -22.36 5.00 2.77
CA ASN A 576 -22.06 4.72 4.18
C ASN A 576 -20.64 4.16 4.38
N LEU A 577 -20.12 3.39 3.42
CA LEU A 577 -18.73 2.89 3.45
C LEU A 577 -17.73 3.98 3.05
N ILE A 578 -18.06 4.83 2.06
CA ILE A 578 -17.22 5.98 1.67
C ILE A 578 -17.11 7.01 2.81
N ASP A 579 -18.20 7.30 3.53
CA ASP A 579 -18.17 8.22 4.67
C ASP A 579 -17.30 7.69 5.83
N LYS A 580 -17.06 6.38 5.91
CA LYS A 580 -16.24 5.73 6.95
C LYS A 580 -14.77 5.54 6.55
N HIS A 581 -14.52 5.09 5.32
CA HIS A 581 -13.18 4.68 4.84
C HIS A 581 -12.60 5.59 3.76
N GLY A 582 -13.31 6.66 3.39
CA GLY A 582 -12.96 7.50 2.24
C GLY A 582 -13.27 6.85 0.89
N LYS A 583 -12.85 7.51 -0.18
CA LYS A 583 -13.02 7.08 -1.58
C LYS A 583 -11.66 7.12 -2.27
N ASN A 584 -11.24 6.01 -2.85
CA ASN A 584 -10.13 5.99 -3.80
C ASN A 584 -10.67 6.42 -5.17
N ASP A 585 -10.10 7.49 -5.73
CA ASP A 585 -10.48 8.01 -7.06
C ASP A 585 -9.66 7.39 -8.21
N GLY A 586 -8.72 6.50 -7.90
CA GLY A 586 -8.02 5.70 -8.89
C GLY A 586 -8.89 4.58 -9.50
N ASP A 587 -8.40 4.04 -10.61
CA ASP A 587 -9.09 3.04 -11.43
C ASP A 587 -9.19 1.66 -10.77
N LYS A 588 -8.27 1.37 -9.83
CA LYS A 588 -8.11 0.07 -9.15
C LYS A 588 -8.08 0.19 -7.62
N PRO A 589 -8.49 -0.87 -6.89
CA PRO A 589 -8.33 -0.96 -5.44
C PRO A 589 -6.86 -0.87 -5.01
N THR A 590 -6.65 -0.41 -3.78
CA THR A 590 -5.45 -0.73 -3.01
C THR A 590 -5.90 -1.64 -1.87
N PHE A 591 -5.14 -2.68 -1.57
CA PHE A 591 -5.48 -3.68 -0.56
C PHE A 591 -4.57 -3.56 0.67
N ASP A 592 -5.11 -3.86 1.84
CA ASP A 592 -4.32 -4.04 3.07
C ASP A 592 -3.61 -5.42 3.09
N SER A 593 -2.84 -5.68 4.15
CA SER A 593 -2.13 -6.94 4.38
C SER A 593 -3.01 -8.21 4.49
N LYS A 594 -4.34 -8.07 4.45
CA LYS A 594 -5.33 -9.16 4.50
C LYS A 594 -6.14 -9.29 3.22
N GLY A 595 -5.92 -8.44 2.21
CA GLY A 595 -6.71 -8.41 0.98
C GLY A 595 -8.02 -7.60 1.11
N VAL A 596 -8.14 -6.72 2.10
CA VAL A 596 -9.30 -5.82 2.24
C VAL A 596 -9.03 -4.52 1.47
N PRO A 597 -9.93 -4.06 0.58
CA PRO A 597 -9.80 -2.75 -0.05
C PRO A 597 -9.72 -1.63 1.00
N THR A 598 -8.76 -0.71 0.85
CA THR A 598 -8.47 0.33 1.86
C THR A 598 -9.48 1.49 1.88
N ASP A 599 -10.44 1.52 0.96
CA ASP A 599 -11.41 2.61 0.80
C ASP A 599 -12.84 2.10 0.55
N GLY A 600 -13.82 2.96 0.81
CA GLY A 600 -15.24 2.60 0.77
C GLY A 600 -15.81 2.31 -0.62
N LYS A 601 -15.22 2.84 -1.71
CA LYS A 601 -15.71 2.60 -3.08
C LYS A 601 -15.47 1.14 -3.45
N PHE A 602 -14.21 0.71 -3.39
CA PHE A 602 -13.84 -0.66 -3.75
C PHE A 602 -14.24 -1.67 -2.69
N LEU A 603 -14.31 -1.29 -1.40
CA LEU A 603 -14.84 -2.16 -0.35
C LEU A 603 -16.33 -2.46 -0.58
N ALA A 604 -17.15 -1.46 -0.94
CA ALA A 604 -18.55 -1.70 -1.30
C ALA A 604 -18.68 -2.67 -2.47
N MET A 605 -17.87 -2.52 -3.52
CA MET A 605 -17.85 -3.42 -4.67
C MET A 605 -17.42 -4.85 -4.27
N LYS A 606 -16.38 -4.99 -3.43
CA LYS A 606 -15.88 -6.28 -2.94
C LYS A 606 -16.91 -7.02 -2.10
N LEU A 607 -17.54 -6.34 -1.13
CA LEU A 607 -18.58 -6.93 -0.27
C LEU A 607 -19.82 -7.36 -1.05
N VAL A 608 -20.17 -6.62 -2.11
CA VAL A 608 -21.24 -7.01 -3.04
C VAL A 608 -20.84 -8.21 -3.92
N LEU A 609 -19.57 -8.33 -4.35
CA LEU A 609 -19.05 -9.48 -5.08
C LEU A 609 -19.09 -10.75 -4.21
N ASP A 610 -18.52 -10.68 -3.02
CA ASP A 610 -18.46 -11.81 -2.08
C ASP A 610 -19.87 -12.21 -1.60
N GLY A 611 -20.76 -11.24 -1.41
CA GLY A 611 -22.18 -11.48 -1.15
C GLY A 611 -22.88 -12.27 -2.27
N MET A 612 -22.52 -12.05 -3.54
CA MET A 612 -23.02 -12.86 -4.66
C MET A 612 -22.50 -14.30 -4.66
N ALA A 613 -21.31 -14.56 -4.13
CA ALA A 613 -20.75 -15.90 -3.98
C ALA A 613 -21.35 -16.66 -2.77
N LEU A 614 -21.70 -15.93 -1.69
CA LEU A 614 -22.30 -16.50 -0.47
C LEU A 614 -23.80 -16.77 -0.56
N GLN A 615 -24.55 -15.97 -1.33
CA GLN A 615 -26.02 -16.05 -1.36
C GLN A 615 -26.57 -17.32 -2.04
N PRO A 616 -27.76 -17.82 -1.64
CA PRO A 616 -28.38 -18.97 -2.27
C PRO A 616 -28.85 -18.70 -3.70
N CYS A 617 -28.99 -19.76 -4.51
CA CYS A 617 -29.59 -19.69 -5.83
C CYS A 617 -31.07 -19.24 -5.76
N THR A 618 -31.50 -18.35 -6.66
CA THR A 618 -32.80 -17.62 -6.58
C THR A 618 -32.99 -16.86 -5.26
N PRO A 619 -32.08 -15.93 -4.90
CA PRO A 619 -32.17 -15.20 -3.64
C PRO A 619 -33.31 -14.15 -3.67
N ASN A 620 -33.72 -13.71 -2.48
CA ASN A 620 -34.51 -12.50 -2.26
C ASN A 620 -33.65 -11.41 -1.59
N PHE A 621 -34.14 -10.17 -1.52
CA PHE A 621 -33.38 -9.03 -0.98
C PHE A 621 -32.89 -9.28 0.45
N VAL A 622 -33.68 -9.93 1.30
CA VAL A 622 -33.31 -10.21 2.70
C VAL A 622 -32.11 -11.16 2.74
N SER A 623 -32.14 -12.25 1.96
CA SER A 623 -31.01 -13.19 1.86
C SER A 623 -29.77 -12.59 1.18
N ALA A 624 -29.92 -11.67 0.23
CA ALA A 624 -28.80 -10.99 -0.43
C ALA A 624 -28.14 -9.95 0.49
N ARG A 625 -28.95 -9.20 1.26
CA ARG A 625 -28.47 -8.33 2.34
C ARG A 625 -27.67 -9.12 3.37
N ASP A 626 -28.22 -10.24 3.83
CA ASP A 626 -27.59 -11.06 4.86
C ASP A 626 -26.27 -11.67 4.35
N ALA A 627 -26.19 -12.04 3.07
CA ALA A 627 -24.94 -12.46 2.43
C ALA A 627 -23.89 -11.33 2.32
N ILE A 628 -24.29 -10.08 2.09
CA ILE A 628 -23.38 -8.91 2.09
C ILE A 628 -22.87 -8.61 3.52
N LEU A 629 -23.71 -8.81 4.54
CA LEU A 629 -23.32 -8.69 5.94
C LEU A 629 -22.38 -9.83 6.38
N ASP A 630 -22.61 -11.06 5.94
CA ASP A 630 -21.70 -12.17 6.19
C ASP A 630 -20.38 -12.03 5.38
N ALA A 631 -20.40 -11.38 4.21
CA ALA A 631 -19.18 -11.00 3.49
C ALA A 631 -18.31 -10.03 4.30
N ASP A 632 -18.89 -8.97 4.88
CA ASP A 632 -18.16 -8.04 5.78
C ASP A 632 -17.61 -8.78 7.00
N LYS A 633 -18.41 -9.70 7.56
CA LYS A 633 -18.01 -10.54 8.68
C LYS A 633 -16.83 -11.47 8.35
N ALA A 634 -16.76 -11.97 7.12
CA ALA A 634 -15.66 -12.83 6.65
C ALA A 634 -14.41 -12.02 6.28
N LEU A 635 -14.57 -10.85 5.64
CA LEU A 635 -13.47 -10.05 5.11
C LEU A 635 -12.84 -9.11 6.15
N THR A 636 -13.66 -8.34 6.88
CA THR A 636 -13.20 -7.32 7.85
C THR A 636 -13.24 -7.81 9.30
N GLY A 637 -13.93 -8.93 9.56
CA GLY A 637 -14.30 -9.38 10.90
C GLY A 637 -15.62 -8.77 11.39
N GLY A 638 -16.33 -8.02 10.55
CA GLY A 638 -17.60 -7.37 10.89
C GLY A 638 -17.46 -5.91 11.34
N ASP A 639 -16.45 -5.19 10.87
CA ASP A 639 -16.25 -3.77 11.19
C ASP A 639 -17.34 -2.88 10.57
N ASN A 640 -17.97 -3.28 9.46
CA ASN A 640 -18.89 -2.41 8.71
C ASN A 640 -20.36 -2.78 8.81
N GLN A 641 -20.69 -3.74 9.69
CA GLN A 641 -22.06 -4.14 10.01
C GLN A 641 -22.98 -2.95 10.26
N CYS A 642 -22.58 -1.93 11.03
CA CYS A 642 -23.45 -0.78 11.30
C CYS A 642 -23.70 0.08 10.07
N GLU A 643 -22.67 0.30 9.25
CA GLU A 643 -22.76 1.11 8.05
C GLU A 643 -23.68 0.43 7.02
N ILE A 644 -23.53 -0.89 6.84
CA ILE A 644 -24.36 -1.71 5.96
C ILE A 644 -25.81 -1.82 6.49
N TRP A 645 -26.01 -2.12 7.79
CA TRP A 645 -27.35 -2.20 8.39
C TRP A 645 -28.13 -0.91 8.28
N THR A 646 -27.50 0.25 8.55
CA THR A 646 -28.17 1.55 8.47
C THR A 646 -28.59 1.88 7.03
N ALA A 647 -27.77 1.58 6.04
CA ALA A 647 -28.10 1.75 4.62
C ALA A 647 -29.36 0.97 4.22
N PHE A 648 -29.42 -0.32 4.57
CA PHE A 648 -30.58 -1.16 4.27
C PHE A 648 -31.82 -0.80 5.12
N ALA A 649 -31.64 -0.44 6.40
CA ALA A 649 -32.73 0.00 7.28
C ALA A 649 -33.39 1.30 6.79
N LYS A 650 -32.60 2.28 6.33
CA LYS A 650 -33.10 3.54 5.74
C LYS A 650 -34.12 3.31 4.61
N ARG A 651 -33.98 2.23 3.85
CA ARG A 651 -34.89 1.84 2.75
C ARG A 651 -35.80 0.65 3.09
N GLY A 652 -36.06 0.43 4.38
CA GLY A 652 -37.05 -0.55 4.85
C GLY A 652 -36.60 -2.01 4.82
N LEU A 653 -35.33 -2.30 4.50
CA LEU A 653 -34.74 -3.64 4.52
C LEU A 653 -33.93 -3.89 5.81
N GLY A 654 -34.30 -3.23 6.92
CA GLY A 654 -33.68 -3.41 8.24
C GLY A 654 -33.89 -4.80 8.84
N ARG A 655 -33.39 -5.02 10.05
CA ARG A 655 -33.19 -6.36 10.64
C ARG A 655 -34.44 -7.25 10.64
N ASN A 656 -35.62 -6.69 10.85
CA ASN A 656 -36.90 -7.42 10.87
C ASN A 656 -37.63 -7.42 9.51
N ALA A 657 -37.06 -6.88 8.44
CA ALA A 657 -37.64 -6.99 7.11
C ALA A 657 -37.80 -8.46 6.70
N ALA A 658 -38.87 -8.79 5.97
CA ALA A 658 -39.18 -10.16 5.59
C ALA A 658 -39.78 -10.24 4.18
N TYR A 659 -39.24 -11.17 3.39
CA TYR A 659 -39.74 -11.48 2.05
C TYR A 659 -41.14 -12.09 2.10
N ALA A 660 -41.97 -11.68 1.15
CA ALA A 660 -43.20 -12.35 0.74
C ALA A 660 -43.34 -12.16 -0.77
N SER A 661 -44.01 -13.08 -1.47
CA SER A 661 -44.26 -12.92 -2.91
C SER A 661 -45.06 -11.65 -3.21
N SER A 662 -46.02 -11.32 -2.35
CA SER A 662 -46.70 -10.02 -2.27
C SER A 662 -46.98 -9.66 -0.80
N ASN A 663 -46.99 -8.35 -0.50
CA ASN A 663 -47.01 -7.78 0.84
C ASN A 663 -45.75 -8.12 1.67
N ARG A 664 -44.60 -7.63 1.21
CA ARG A 664 -43.32 -7.64 1.94
C ARG A 664 -43.44 -6.85 3.25
N ARG A 665 -42.70 -7.27 4.28
CA ARG A 665 -42.57 -6.55 5.55
C ARG A 665 -41.30 -5.72 5.53
N GLU A 666 -41.45 -4.45 5.87
CA GLU A 666 -40.33 -3.52 6.05
C GLU A 666 -39.89 -3.45 7.51
N ASP A 667 -38.65 -3.04 7.73
CA ASP A 667 -38.13 -2.57 9.01
C ASP A 667 -37.17 -1.41 8.78
N PHE A 668 -37.31 -0.36 9.60
CA PHE A 668 -36.49 0.86 9.58
C PHE A 668 -35.65 1.01 10.86
N THR A 669 -35.47 -0.07 11.63
CA THR A 669 -34.74 -0.07 12.90
C THR A 669 -33.22 -0.04 12.68
N GLU A 670 -32.61 1.12 12.89
CA GLU A 670 -31.15 1.34 12.85
C GLU A 670 -30.40 0.78 14.08
N LEU A 671 -29.11 0.54 13.93
CA LEU A 671 -28.18 0.19 15.03
C LEU A 671 -27.86 1.43 15.87
N LYS A 672 -28.06 1.34 17.19
CA LYS A 672 -27.86 2.48 18.11
C LYS A 672 -26.43 2.52 18.65
N LYS A 673 -25.55 3.33 18.04
CA LYS A 673 -24.17 3.57 18.52
C LYS A 673 -24.15 4.23 19.91
N ARG A 674 -23.23 3.82 20.79
CA ARG A 674 -22.99 4.39 22.13
C ARG A 674 -21.51 4.35 22.52
N VAL A 675 -20.93 5.52 22.82
CA VAL A 675 -19.60 5.65 23.42
C VAL A 675 -19.72 5.61 24.94
N VAL A 676 -18.89 4.81 25.59
CA VAL A 676 -18.91 4.50 27.03
C VAL A 676 -17.50 4.58 27.60
N ALA A 677 -17.37 5.08 28.83
CA ALA A 677 -16.16 4.92 29.64
C ALA A 677 -16.33 3.71 30.57
N GLY A 678 -15.29 2.88 30.70
CA GLY A 678 -15.31 1.67 31.55
C GLY A 678 -14.18 1.71 32.57
N SER A 679 -14.50 1.98 33.83
CA SER A 679 -13.56 2.24 34.92
C SER A 679 -13.37 1.04 35.84
N PHE A 680 -12.18 0.45 35.80
CA PHE A 680 -11.75 -0.61 36.73
C PHE A 680 -11.05 -0.01 37.95
N LEU A 681 -11.51 -0.32 39.16
CA LEU A 681 -10.84 0.05 40.40
C LEU A 681 -9.97 -1.11 40.90
N PHE A 682 -8.69 -0.83 41.15
CA PHE A 682 -7.70 -1.79 41.61
C PHE A 682 -7.25 -1.48 43.05
N ARG A 683 -6.85 -2.53 43.80
CA ARG A 683 -6.06 -2.39 45.03
C ARG A 683 -4.91 -3.39 45.09
N TYR A 684 -3.89 -3.08 45.88
CA TYR A 684 -2.73 -3.94 46.15
C TYR A 684 -2.68 -4.27 47.66
N PRO A 685 -3.28 -5.39 48.10
CA PRO A 685 -3.33 -5.78 49.51
C PRO A 685 -1.93 -5.86 50.12
N ASP A 686 -1.73 -5.24 51.28
CA ASP A 686 -0.43 -5.14 51.98
C ASP A 686 0.68 -4.46 51.15
N GLY A 687 0.31 -3.73 50.08
CA GLY A 687 1.23 -3.14 49.11
C GLY A 687 1.78 -4.11 48.06
N ASP A 688 1.34 -5.37 48.05
CA ASP A 688 1.84 -6.39 47.12
C ASP A 688 1.07 -6.37 45.79
N GLU A 689 1.70 -5.83 44.75
CA GLU A 689 1.20 -5.85 43.37
C GLU A 689 0.88 -7.27 42.86
N LYS A 690 1.56 -8.31 43.35
CA LYS A 690 1.26 -9.71 42.98
C LYS A 690 -0.10 -10.19 43.47
N ARG A 691 -0.71 -9.47 44.42
CA ARG A 691 -2.02 -9.76 45.00
C ARG A 691 -3.08 -8.76 44.54
N ALA A 692 -2.82 -8.06 43.43
CA ALA A 692 -3.76 -7.13 42.81
C ALA A 692 -5.18 -7.70 42.74
N GLN A 693 -6.14 -6.89 43.18
CA GLN A 693 -7.56 -7.19 43.07
C GLN A 693 -8.25 -6.10 42.26
N VAL A 694 -9.22 -6.47 41.44
CA VAL A 694 -10.10 -5.55 40.70
C VAL A 694 -11.52 -5.64 41.24
N ALA A 695 -12.15 -4.50 41.49
CA ALA A 695 -13.56 -4.45 41.89
C ALA A 695 -14.45 -4.63 40.66
N LEU A 696 -15.43 -5.54 40.74
CA LEU A 696 -16.51 -5.65 39.76
C LEU A 696 -17.85 -5.41 40.46
N PHE A 697 -18.72 -4.67 39.77
CA PHE A 697 -19.99 -4.19 40.28
C PHE A 697 -21.12 -4.98 39.60
N ARG A 698 -22.10 -5.42 40.39
CA ARG A 698 -23.27 -6.17 39.91
C ARG A 698 -24.35 -5.18 39.55
N ARG A 699 -24.59 -4.99 38.25
CA ARG A 699 -25.60 -4.07 37.73
C ARG A 699 -26.99 -4.46 38.22
N SER A 700 -27.77 -3.51 38.72
CA SER A 700 -29.06 -3.77 39.36
C SER A 700 -30.15 -4.15 38.34
N GLY A 701 -31.30 -4.63 38.83
CA GLY A 701 -32.49 -4.82 37.99
C GLY A 701 -33.12 -3.53 37.43
N ALA A 702 -32.66 -2.34 37.85
CA ALA A 702 -33.23 -1.05 37.42
C ALA A 702 -32.59 -0.51 36.13
N VAL A 703 -31.38 -0.94 35.78
CA VAL A 703 -30.66 -0.45 34.60
C VAL A 703 -31.25 -0.99 33.30
N ARG A 704 -31.02 -0.31 32.17
CA ARG A 704 -31.64 -0.65 30.88
C ARG A 704 -30.96 -1.80 30.10
N THR A 705 -29.71 -2.12 30.41
CA THR A 705 -28.90 -3.12 29.69
C THR A 705 -27.99 -3.87 30.65
N TYR A 706 -27.86 -5.18 30.42
CA TYR A 706 -27.02 -6.10 31.20
C TYR A 706 -27.34 -6.16 32.71
N GLN A 707 -28.63 -6.18 33.04
CA GLN A 707 -29.13 -6.39 34.41
C GLN A 707 -28.53 -7.66 35.04
N HIS A 708 -28.18 -7.57 36.33
CA HIS A 708 -27.57 -8.62 37.18
C HIS A 708 -26.18 -9.13 36.74
N LYS A 709 -25.59 -8.57 35.68
CA LYS A 709 -24.24 -8.90 35.21
C LYS A 709 -23.16 -8.14 35.99
N LEU A 710 -21.97 -8.74 36.07
CA LEU A 710 -20.77 -8.09 36.61
C LEU A 710 -20.12 -7.17 35.57
N ALA A 711 -19.78 -5.95 35.96
CA ALA A 711 -19.21 -4.90 35.11
C ALA A 711 -18.08 -4.14 35.84
N PRO A 712 -17.23 -3.38 35.12
CA PRO A 712 -16.60 -2.18 35.71
C PRO A 712 -17.68 -1.13 36.05
N ILE A 713 -17.25 -0.04 36.69
CA ILE A 713 -18.03 1.21 36.69
C ILE A 713 -18.16 1.67 35.24
N SER A 714 -19.35 2.04 34.75
CA SER A 714 -19.51 2.39 33.33
C SER A 714 -20.78 3.15 32.98
N GLY A 715 -20.61 4.34 32.42
CA GLY A 715 -21.68 5.13 31.80
C GLY A 715 -21.29 5.78 30.48
N SER A 716 -22.25 6.49 29.89
CA SER A 716 -22.14 7.03 28.53
C SER A 716 -21.48 8.40 28.51
N VAL A 717 -20.72 8.69 27.45
CA VAL A 717 -20.18 10.04 27.24
C VAL A 717 -21.35 11.01 26.99
N GLU A 718 -21.46 12.03 27.84
CA GLU A 718 -22.46 13.10 27.69
C GLU A 718 -21.92 14.29 26.87
N LYS A 719 -22.75 15.28 26.54
CA LYS A 719 -22.30 16.43 25.71
C LYS A 719 -21.44 17.42 26.51
N GLU A 720 -21.58 17.35 27.82
CA GLU A 720 -20.96 18.20 28.82
C GLU A 720 -19.60 17.64 29.30
N ASP A 721 -19.32 16.36 29.02
CA ASP A 721 -18.03 15.72 29.28
C ASP A 721 -16.96 16.24 28.30
N THR A 722 -15.85 16.79 28.82
CA THR A 722 -14.78 17.35 27.97
C THR A 722 -13.93 16.29 27.26
N ASN A 723 -13.92 15.06 27.76
CA ASN A 723 -13.31 13.87 27.14
C ASN A 723 -13.74 12.60 27.91
N THR A 724 -13.38 11.43 27.40
CA THR A 724 -13.75 10.12 27.99
C THR A 724 -13.14 9.86 29.37
N LEU A 725 -12.05 10.54 29.76
CA LEU A 725 -11.51 10.49 31.12
C LEU A 725 -12.33 11.35 32.09
N ALA A 726 -12.90 12.47 31.64
CA ALA A 726 -13.86 13.24 32.40
C ALA A 726 -15.14 12.42 32.67
N THR A 727 -15.68 11.75 31.64
CA THR A 727 -16.74 10.72 31.79
C THR A 727 -16.32 9.69 32.84
N ALA A 728 -15.16 9.03 32.67
CA ALA A 728 -14.69 7.98 33.57
C ALA A 728 -14.64 8.41 35.05
N LEU A 729 -14.22 9.66 35.33
CA LEU A 729 -14.15 10.23 36.68
C LEU A 729 -15.52 10.67 37.21
N ARG A 730 -16.42 11.15 36.35
CA ARG A 730 -17.81 11.48 36.70
C ARG A 730 -18.58 10.21 37.09
N GLU A 731 -18.54 9.18 36.24
CA GLU A 731 -19.21 7.88 36.51
C GLU A 731 -18.67 7.23 37.80
N ILE A 732 -17.35 7.26 38.07
CA ILE A 732 -16.82 6.79 39.38
C ILE A 732 -17.41 7.59 40.54
N LYS A 733 -17.52 8.93 40.40
CA LYS A 733 -18.04 9.78 41.47
C LYS A 733 -19.53 9.57 41.72
N GLU A 734 -20.29 9.28 40.67
CA GLU A 734 -21.74 9.05 40.72
C GLU A 734 -22.06 7.62 41.19
N GLU A 735 -21.43 6.60 40.61
CA GLU A 735 -21.65 5.18 40.95
C GLU A 735 -21.00 4.74 42.28
N THR A 736 -20.03 5.48 42.84
CA THR A 736 -19.33 5.06 44.10
C THR A 736 -19.04 6.13 45.14
N ASN A 737 -19.29 7.41 44.87
CA ASN A 737 -18.89 8.56 45.72
C ASN A 737 -17.35 8.74 45.91
N LEU A 738 -16.50 7.97 45.23
CA LEU A 738 -15.05 8.21 45.20
C LEU A 738 -14.69 9.42 44.34
N ASP A 739 -13.61 10.11 44.70
CA ASP A 739 -13.12 11.33 44.05
C ASP A 739 -11.60 11.25 43.84
N LEU A 740 -11.02 12.19 43.09
CA LEU A 740 -9.59 12.22 42.75
C LEU A 740 -8.64 12.19 43.96
N HIS A 741 -9.08 12.62 45.15
CA HIS A 741 -8.31 12.45 46.38
C HIS A 741 -8.18 10.98 46.79
N SER A 742 -9.20 10.18 46.50
CA SER A 742 -9.32 8.75 46.81
C SER A 742 -8.70 7.83 45.76
N LEU A 743 -8.21 8.37 44.63
CA LEU A 743 -7.81 7.61 43.44
C LEU A 743 -6.40 8.01 42.95
N GLU A 744 -5.68 7.07 42.36
CA GLU A 744 -4.51 7.32 41.50
C GLU A 744 -4.81 6.78 40.09
N PRO A 745 -4.70 7.56 39.01
CA PRO A 745 -4.76 7.01 37.65
C PRO A 745 -3.62 6.00 37.45
N LEU A 746 -3.98 4.75 37.12
CA LEU A 746 -3.00 3.72 36.75
C LEU A 746 -2.76 3.75 35.26
N ARG A 747 -3.82 3.50 34.46
CA ARG A 747 -3.71 3.30 33.02
C ARG A 747 -4.96 3.71 32.24
N VAL A 748 -4.74 4.26 31.05
CA VAL A 748 -5.70 4.28 29.94
C VAL A 748 -5.46 3.02 29.10
N GLY A 749 -6.53 2.32 28.75
CA GLY A 749 -6.50 1.19 27.82
C GLY A 749 -6.99 1.56 26.43
N LYS A 750 -6.55 0.83 25.41
CA LYS A 750 -6.88 1.18 24.02
C LYS A 750 -8.39 1.04 23.75
N PRO A 751 -9.10 2.08 23.29
CA PRO A 751 -10.51 1.98 22.94
C PRO A 751 -10.79 0.95 21.83
N TYR A 752 -12.00 0.38 21.85
CA TYR A 752 -12.46 -0.55 20.81
C TYR A 752 -13.99 -0.47 20.62
N SER A 753 -14.48 -0.87 19.45
CA SER A 753 -15.91 -1.01 19.16
C SER A 753 -16.34 -2.47 19.06
N PHE A 754 -17.61 -2.77 19.36
CA PHE A 754 -18.26 -4.02 18.99
C PHE A 754 -19.79 -3.86 18.88
N VAL A 755 -20.42 -4.68 18.03
CA VAL A 755 -21.88 -4.76 17.95
C VAL A 755 -22.39 -5.82 18.93
N ASP A 756 -23.30 -5.44 19.82
CA ASP A 756 -24.19 -6.38 20.51
C ASP A 756 -25.54 -6.43 19.76
N GLU A 757 -25.65 -7.48 18.94
CA GLU A 757 -26.84 -7.80 18.17
C GLU A 757 -28.08 -8.03 19.04
N SER A 758 -27.93 -8.55 20.26
CA SER A 758 -29.05 -8.97 21.11
C SER A 758 -29.87 -7.81 21.67
N ILE A 759 -29.25 -6.64 21.81
CA ILE A 759 -29.87 -5.39 22.28
C ILE A 759 -29.89 -4.28 21.21
N ASN A 760 -29.54 -4.64 19.96
CA ASN A 760 -29.40 -3.73 18.82
C ASN A 760 -28.57 -2.47 19.15
N ARG A 761 -27.30 -2.70 19.50
CA ARG A 761 -26.36 -1.66 19.92
C ARG A 761 -24.98 -1.87 19.30
N GLU A 762 -24.34 -0.78 18.88
CA GLU A 762 -22.89 -0.73 18.75
C GLU A 762 -22.34 0.01 19.98
N TRP A 763 -21.37 -0.58 20.65
CA TRP A 763 -20.66 0.02 21.78
C TRP A 763 -19.25 0.42 21.35
N THR A 764 -18.80 1.61 21.73
CA THR A 764 -17.39 2.01 21.72
C THR A 764 -16.92 2.17 23.17
N ILE A 765 -16.09 1.24 23.64
CA ILE A 765 -15.64 1.17 25.03
C ILE A 765 -14.28 1.86 25.15
N ASN A 766 -14.17 2.77 26.12
CA ASN A 766 -12.92 3.43 26.51
C ASN A 766 -12.54 2.91 27.92
N PRO A 767 -11.65 1.91 28.03
CA PRO A 767 -11.33 1.30 29.31
C PRO A 767 -10.26 2.09 30.07
N PHE A 768 -10.45 2.24 31.38
CA PHE A 768 -9.56 2.95 32.30
C PHE A 768 -9.31 2.10 33.56
N ALA A 769 -8.13 2.26 34.17
CA ALA A 769 -7.79 1.68 35.46
C ALA A 769 -7.32 2.74 36.45
N PHE A 770 -7.84 2.67 37.67
CA PHE A 770 -7.46 3.52 38.79
C PHE A 770 -7.10 2.68 40.01
N ARG A 771 -6.10 3.09 40.78
CA ARG A 771 -5.81 2.51 42.09
C ARG A 771 -6.65 3.23 43.14
N LEU A 772 -7.32 2.47 43.99
CA LEU A 772 -7.91 2.98 45.22
C LEU A 772 -6.80 3.30 46.23
N LYS A 773 -6.75 4.53 46.72
CA LYS A 773 -5.81 4.96 47.77
C LYS A 773 -6.32 4.56 49.15
N ASP A 774 -5.44 4.01 49.96
CA ASP A 774 -5.73 3.67 51.35
C ASP A 774 -5.81 4.91 52.24
N LYS A 775 -6.40 4.75 53.43
CA LYS A 775 -6.52 5.82 54.43
C LYS A 775 -5.17 6.36 54.91
N SER A 776 -4.12 5.53 54.87
CA SER A 776 -2.73 5.93 55.11
C SER A 776 -2.14 6.85 54.04
N GLU A 777 -2.73 6.88 52.84
CA GLU A 777 -2.32 7.73 51.71
C GLU A 777 -3.22 8.97 51.54
N GLY A 778 -4.11 9.22 52.51
CA GLY A 778 -5.12 10.28 52.44
C GLY A 778 -6.35 9.94 51.59
N GLY A 779 -6.47 8.71 51.09
CA GLY A 779 -7.66 8.22 50.41
C GLY A 779 -8.77 7.80 51.38
N LYS A 780 -9.94 7.41 50.83
CA LYS A 780 -11.05 6.86 51.64
C LYS A 780 -10.89 5.36 51.93
N GLY A 781 -10.06 4.64 51.17
CA GLY A 781 -9.96 3.19 51.19
C GLY A 781 -11.26 2.49 50.75
N GLU A 782 -11.33 1.19 51.02
CA GLU A 782 -12.47 0.30 50.67
C GLU A 782 -13.82 0.80 51.22
N GLU A 783 -13.84 1.33 52.45
CA GLU A 783 -15.01 1.95 53.08
C GLU A 783 -15.55 3.19 52.33
N GLY A 784 -14.80 3.73 51.38
CA GLY A 784 -15.22 4.84 50.54
C GLY A 784 -16.16 4.47 49.39
N ILE A 785 -16.27 3.17 49.04
CA ILE A 785 -17.11 2.69 47.94
C ILE A 785 -18.57 2.58 48.42
N VAL A 786 -19.38 3.57 48.09
CA VAL A 786 -20.82 3.58 48.39
C VAL A 786 -21.59 3.60 47.07
N THR A 787 -22.15 2.45 46.67
CA THR A 787 -22.88 2.30 45.41
C THR A 787 -24.23 3.01 45.42
N ASP A 788 -24.66 3.49 44.26
CA ASP A 788 -25.94 4.13 44.04
C ASP A 788 -27.03 3.10 43.57
N TRP A 789 -27.98 3.50 42.73
CA TRP A 789 -29.06 2.64 42.22
C TRP A 789 -28.66 1.82 40.98
N GLU A 790 -27.56 2.14 40.28
CA GLU A 790 -27.07 1.38 39.12
C GLU A 790 -26.63 -0.04 39.51
N HIS A 791 -26.26 -0.28 40.79
CA HIS A 791 -25.70 -1.55 41.27
C HIS A 791 -26.41 -2.12 42.50
N GLU A 792 -26.50 -3.45 42.58
CA GLU A 792 -27.08 -4.19 43.71
C GLU A 792 -26.01 -4.79 44.66
N GLY A 793 -24.73 -4.60 44.34
CA GLY A 793 -23.58 -5.01 45.14
C GLY A 793 -22.29 -4.98 44.32
N TRP A 794 -21.15 -5.23 44.96
CA TRP A 794 -19.84 -5.29 44.29
C TRP A 794 -18.88 -6.23 45.04
N GLU A 795 -17.90 -6.80 44.34
CA GLU A 795 -16.98 -7.83 44.84
C GLU A 795 -15.54 -7.59 44.35
N TRP A 796 -14.53 -7.98 45.15
CA TRP A 796 -13.12 -7.99 44.72
C TRP A 796 -12.76 -9.30 44.03
N HIS A 797 -12.34 -9.22 42.77
CA HIS A 797 -11.88 -10.36 41.99
C HIS A 797 -10.36 -10.34 41.80
N ASP A 798 -9.78 -11.53 41.65
CA ASP A 798 -8.46 -11.72 41.09
C ASP A 798 -8.53 -11.46 39.57
N PRO A 799 -7.78 -10.48 39.00
CA PRO A 799 -7.81 -10.17 37.58
C PRO A 799 -7.53 -11.37 36.67
N LEU A 800 -6.70 -12.31 37.12
CA LEU A 800 -6.33 -13.52 36.38
C LEU A 800 -7.42 -14.60 36.40
N LYS A 801 -8.52 -14.39 37.12
CA LYS A 801 -9.67 -15.31 37.21
C LYS A 801 -10.96 -14.77 36.57
N VAL A 802 -10.97 -13.49 36.14
CA VAL A 802 -12.09 -12.90 35.39
C VAL A 802 -12.17 -13.58 34.02
N ASN A 803 -13.36 -14.04 33.62
CA ASN A 803 -13.55 -14.84 32.40
C ASN A 803 -14.92 -14.59 31.75
N GLU A 804 -15.03 -14.76 30.43
CA GLU A 804 -16.25 -14.53 29.63
C GLU A 804 -17.30 -15.66 29.77
N SER A 805 -17.20 -16.57 30.74
CA SER A 805 -18.18 -17.66 30.86
C SER A 805 -19.53 -17.15 31.37
N GLU A 806 -20.63 -17.71 30.85
CA GLU A 806 -21.98 -17.37 31.30
C GLU A 806 -22.16 -17.58 32.82
N LYS A 807 -21.46 -18.57 33.39
CA LYS A 807 -21.41 -18.85 34.83
C LYS A 807 -20.70 -17.77 35.64
N PHE A 808 -19.69 -17.09 35.10
CA PHE A 808 -19.07 -15.92 35.73
C PHE A 808 -20.02 -14.71 35.66
N GLY A 809 -20.81 -14.61 34.58
CA GLY A 809 -21.91 -13.65 34.50
C GLY A 809 -21.47 -12.21 34.26
N GLY A 810 -20.35 -12.00 33.57
CA GLY A 810 -19.89 -10.67 33.14
C GLY A 810 -20.78 -10.03 32.07
N VAL A 811 -20.63 -8.72 31.88
CA VAL A 811 -21.04 -8.01 30.66
C VAL A 811 -20.23 -8.51 29.44
N PRO A 812 -20.75 -8.39 28.20
CA PRO A 812 -19.99 -8.80 27.01
C PRO A 812 -18.64 -8.09 26.92
N LYS A 813 -17.58 -8.84 26.58
CA LYS A 813 -16.22 -8.31 26.38
C LYS A 813 -15.58 -7.73 27.67
N LEU A 814 -16.05 -8.15 28.85
CA LEU A 814 -15.50 -7.74 30.14
C LEU A 814 -13.99 -8.04 30.27
N VAL A 815 -13.56 -9.21 29.82
CA VAL A 815 -12.16 -9.64 29.87
C VAL A 815 -11.33 -8.87 28.86
N ASN A 816 -11.87 -8.59 27.68
CA ASN A 816 -11.21 -7.77 26.67
C ASN A 816 -10.98 -6.33 27.19
N SER A 817 -12.00 -5.74 27.82
CA SER A 817 -11.91 -4.45 28.51
C SER A 817 -10.85 -4.44 29.62
N LEU A 818 -10.81 -5.50 30.44
CA LEU A 818 -9.84 -5.63 31.53
C LEU A 818 -8.40 -5.80 31.02
N ARG A 819 -8.16 -6.66 30.04
CA ARG A 819 -6.84 -6.89 29.43
C ARG A 819 -6.27 -5.63 28.77
N ARG A 820 -7.13 -4.80 28.17
CA ARG A 820 -6.73 -3.50 27.61
C ARG A 820 -6.19 -2.51 28.64
N VAL A 821 -6.43 -2.70 29.94
CA VAL A 821 -5.79 -1.94 31.03
C VAL A 821 -4.80 -2.77 31.86
N TRP A 822 -4.89 -4.11 31.79
CA TRP A 822 -4.11 -5.06 32.58
C TRP A 822 -3.49 -6.18 31.70
N PRO A 823 -2.62 -5.85 30.72
CA PRO A 823 -1.94 -6.79 29.83
C PRO A 823 -1.05 -7.82 30.57
N GLU A 824 -0.74 -7.60 31.85
CA GLU A 824 -0.11 -8.58 32.75
C GLU A 824 -0.80 -9.96 32.70
N TYR A 825 -2.09 -10.01 32.38
CA TYR A 825 -2.83 -11.25 32.14
C TYR A 825 -2.19 -12.08 31.02
N ASP A 826 -1.90 -11.47 29.88
CA ASP A 826 -1.48 -12.14 28.65
C ASP A 826 0.05 -12.21 28.50
N LEU A 827 0.78 -11.29 29.13
CA LEU A 827 2.24 -11.29 29.18
C LEU A 827 2.82 -12.34 30.15
N GLY A 828 2.05 -12.75 31.16
CA GLY A 828 2.54 -13.55 32.28
C GLY A 828 3.30 -12.72 33.34
N PRO A 829 3.61 -13.32 34.51
CA PRO A 829 3.93 -12.57 35.72
C PRO A 829 5.25 -11.77 35.66
N ASP A 830 6.33 -12.34 35.13
CA ASP A 830 7.64 -11.68 35.13
C ASP A 830 7.78 -10.63 34.01
N ALA A 831 7.16 -10.86 32.86
CA ALA A 831 7.05 -9.90 31.77
C ALA A 831 6.10 -8.74 32.14
N GLY A 832 4.92 -9.04 32.68
CA GLY A 832 3.98 -8.04 33.19
C GLY A 832 4.57 -7.19 34.32
N LYS A 833 5.33 -7.79 35.24
CA LYS A 833 6.09 -7.03 36.25
C LYS A 833 7.12 -6.10 35.61
N ALA A 834 7.80 -6.52 34.54
CA ALA A 834 8.76 -5.67 33.83
C ALA A 834 8.06 -4.45 33.18
N LEU A 835 6.90 -4.66 32.54
CA LEU A 835 6.09 -3.58 31.99
C LEU A 835 5.63 -2.61 33.09
N THR A 836 5.04 -3.12 34.18
CA THR A 836 4.61 -2.29 35.32
C THR A 836 5.77 -1.48 35.92
N SER A 837 6.93 -2.10 36.12
CA SER A 837 8.12 -1.44 36.65
C SER A 837 8.66 -0.37 35.70
N GLY A 838 8.64 -0.64 34.39
CA GLY A 838 9.10 0.30 33.36
C GLY A 838 8.16 1.48 33.14
N LEU A 839 6.84 1.26 33.16
CA LEU A 839 5.84 2.33 33.12
C LEU A 839 6.01 3.28 34.31
N ARG A 840 6.19 2.74 35.53
CA ARG A 840 6.49 3.56 36.72
C ARG A 840 7.78 4.37 36.54
N ARG A 841 8.87 3.76 36.07
CA ARG A 841 10.13 4.48 35.77
C ARG A 841 9.94 5.60 34.75
N LEU A 842 9.10 5.42 33.73
CA LEU A 842 8.85 6.43 32.69
C LEU A 842 7.96 7.58 33.19
N ARG A 843 6.98 7.27 34.04
CA ARG A 843 5.99 8.20 34.57
C ARG A 843 6.57 9.11 35.65
N ASP A 844 7.34 8.51 36.55
CA ASP A 844 7.82 9.14 37.79
C ASP A 844 9.22 9.80 37.61
N ASP A 845 9.85 9.71 36.42
CA ASP A 845 11.10 10.41 36.08
C ASP A 845 10.82 11.81 35.53
N HIS A 846 11.19 12.83 36.32
CA HIS A 846 11.10 14.25 35.98
C HIS A 846 12.45 14.93 35.64
N GLU A 847 13.55 14.17 35.61
CA GLU A 847 14.90 14.68 35.31
C GLU A 847 15.34 14.36 33.87
N SER A 848 14.91 13.23 33.31
CA SER A 848 15.23 12.80 31.95
C SER A 848 14.50 13.61 30.87
N GLY A 849 15.25 14.04 29.84
CA GLY A 849 14.66 14.59 28.62
C GLY A 849 14.04 13.51 27.71
N ALA A 850 13.18 13.90 26.77
CA ALA A 850 12.40 12.99 25.92
C ALA A 850 13.25 11.89 25.22
N ARG A 851 14.50 12.19 24.83
CA ARG A 851 15.44 11.22 24.22
C ARG A 851 15.75 10.05 25.17
N GLN A 852 15.97 10.34 26.46
CA GLN A 852 16.29 9.38 27.51
C GLN A 852 15.06 8.52 27.86
N LEU A 853 13.90 9.15 28.03
CA LEU A 853 12.63 8.45 28.27
C LEU A 853 12.29 7.49 27.12
N ALA A 854 12.47 7.89 25.87
CA ALA A 854 12.33 7.01 24.72
C ALA A 854 13.37 5.86 24.71
N GLY A 855 14.59 6.09 25.22
CA GLY A 855 15.56 5.03 25.49
C GLY A 855 15.07 4.03 26.54
N MET A 856 14.61 4.51 27.69
CA MET A 856 14.02 3.70 28.76
C MET A 856 12.79 2.91 28.32
N ALA A 857 12.02 3.43 27.35
CA ALA A 857 10.90 2.72 26.74
C ALA A 857 11.37 1.55 25.86
N ILE A 858 12.38 1.74 25.00
CA ILE A 858 13.01 0.64 24.24
C ILE A 858 13.58 -0.42 25.20
N SER A 859 14.35 0.01 26.21
CA SER A 859 14.91 -0.90 27.22
C SER A 859 13.82 -1.66 27.98
N THR A 860 12.69 -1.01 28.30
CA THR A 860 11.54 -1.67 28.95
C THR A 860 10.88 -2.69 28.02
N LEU A 861 10.66 -2.37 26.74
CA LEU A 861 10.12 -3.33 25.77
C LEU A 861 11.05 -4.56 25.68
N ARG A 862 12.36 -4.34 25.58
CA ARG A 862 13.37 -5.41 25.61
C ARG A 862 13.31 -6.24 26.90
N GLU A 863 13.19 -5.60 28.06
CA GLU A 863 13.04 -6.25 29.37
C GLU A 863 11.76 -7.10 29.49
N VAL A 864 10.69 -6.74 28.78
CA VAL A 864 9.44 -7.52 28.70
C VAL A 864 9.65 -8.72 27.78
N LEU A 865 10.15 -8.51 26.55
CA LEU A 865 10.36 -9.58 25.56
C LEU A 865 11.35 -10.66 26.01
N VAL A 866 12.36 -10.30 26.82
CA VAL A 866 13.29 -11.27 27.44
C VAL A 866 12.61 -12.19 28.49
N LYS A 867 11.47 -11.78 29.04
CA LYS A 867 10.75 -12.48 30.12
C LYS A 867 9.40 -13.07 29.68
N MET A 868 8.95 -12.76 28.46
CA MET A 868 7.72 -13.28 27.86
C MET A 868 7.97 -14.70 27.34
N ASP A 869 6.95 -15.56 27.35
CA ASP A 869 7.09 -16.88 26.72
C ASP A 869 7.39 -16.71 25.23
N SER A 870 8.43 -17.41 24.74
CA SER A 870 8.86 -17.41 23.34
C SER A 870 9.02 -18.84 22.79
N SER A 871 8.37 -19.83 23.44
CA SER A 871 8.28 -21.21 22.96
C SER A 871 7.47 -21.30 21.65
N ALA A 872 6.49 -20.42 21.49
CA ALA A 872 5.85 -20.06 20.22
C ALA A 872 6.01 -18.55 19.99
N ILE A 873 6.12 -18.16 18.71
CA ILE A 873 6.15 -16.76 18.26
C ILE A 873 5.14 -16.67 17.11
N ASP A 874 3.91 -16.34 17.47
CA ASP A 874 2.72 -16.33 16.61
C ASP A 874 2.00 -14.97 16.66
N ASN A 875 0.78 -14.91 16.11
CA ASN A 875 -0.03 -13.69 16.08
C ASN A 875 -0.42 -13.19 17.48
N THR A 876 -0.63 -14.09 18.46
CA THR A 876 -0.96 -13.72 19.85
C THR A 876 0.28 -13.19 20.56
N TRP A 877 1.44 -13.80 20.33
CA TRP A 877 2.73 -13.25 20.76
C TRP A 877 2.94 -11.83 20.19
N TRP A 878 2.64 -11.61 18.91
CA TRP A 878 2.78 -10.30 18.26
C TRP A 878 1.76 -9.26 18.75
N GLU A 879 0.50 -9.65 19.01
CA GLU A 879 -0.47 -8.78 19.70
C GLU A 879 0.04 -8.33 21.08
N ASN A 880 0.61 -9.24 21.86
CA ASN A 880 1.17 -8.93 23.18
C ASN A 880 2.34 -7.94 23.11
N VAL A 881 3.25 -8.07 22.12
CA VAL A 881 4.32 -7.08 21.90
C VAL A 881 3.75 -5.72 21.47
N ARG A 882 2.80 -5.68 20.53
CA ARG A 882 2.20 -4.42 20.06
C ARG A 882 1.37 -3.74 21.17
N MET A 883 0.64 -4.49 22.00
CA MET A 883 -0.02 -3.97 23.20
C MET A 883 0.98 -3.43 24.24
N THR A 884 2.09 -4.13 24.46
CA THR A 884 3.17 -3.65 25.35
C THR A 884 3.73 -2.31 24.86
N ALA A 885 4.04 -2.20 23.57
CA ALA A 885 4.50 -0.96 22.96
C ALA A 885 3.45 0.15 23.05
N TRP A 886 2.18 -0.13 22.76
CA TRP A 886 1.08 0.82 22.91
C TRP A 886 0.96 1.35 24.36
N HIS A 887 1.07 0.47 25.35
CA HIS A 887 1.07 0.88 26.76
C HIS A 887 2.28 1.75 27.10
N LEU A 888 3.47 1.48 26.57
CA LEU A 888 4.65 2.35 26.77
C LEU A 888 4.44 3.74 26.14
N CYS A 889 3.86 3.81 24.94
CA CYS A 889 3.51 5.07 24.27
C CYS A 889 2.50 5.92 25.08
N LYS A 890 1.42 5.29 25.59
CA LYS A 890 0.28 5.99 26.19
C LYS A 890 0.29 6.10 27.72
N ASN A 891 0.97 5.18 28.41
CA ASN A 891 0.97 5.09 29.88
C ASN A 891 2.36 5.28 30.51
N GLY A 892 3.40 5.55 29.69
CA GLY A 892 4.70 5.98 30.18
C GLY A 892 4.63 7.43 30.69
N ARG A 893 4.81 8.41 29.80
CA ARG A 893 4.62 9.84 30.11
C ARG A 893 4.12 10.57 28.86
N GLU A 894 2.81 10.77 28.75
CA GLU A 894 2.16 11.21 27.50
C GLU A 894 2.58 12.62 27.04
N SER A 895 2.97 13.52 27.96
CA SER A 895 3.58 14.82 27.63
C SER A 895 4.88 14.68 26.82
N MET A 896 5.65 13.61 27.05
CA MET A 896 6.86 13.23 26.31
C MET A 896 6.61 12.11 25.27
N GLY A 897 5.35 11.75 25.03
CA GLY A 897 4.95 10.56 24.27
C GLY A 897 5.35 10.54 22.80
N ALA A 898 5.64 11.69 22.17
CA ALA A 898 6.06 11.75 20.76
C ALA A 898 7.36 10.97 20.50
N ALA A 899 8.42 11.27 21.27
CA ALA A 899 9.70 10.58 21.16
C ALA A 899 9.59 9.08 21.48
N ILE A 900 8.79 8.73 22.50
CA ILE A 900 8.53 7.34 22.88
C ILE A 900 7.83 6.59 21.73
N THR A 901 6.80 7.21 21.13
CA THR A 901 6.02 6.61 20.03
C THR A 901 6.86 6.45 18.77
N SER A 902 7.57 7.49 18.33
CA SER A 902 8.41 7.44 17.12
C SER A 902 9.53 6.39 17.23
N ALA A 903 10.12 6.26 18.43
CA ALA A 903 11.13 5.25 18.72
C ALA A 903 10.54 3.83 18.76
N LEU A 904 9.36 3.62 19.36
CA LEU A 904 8.74 2.31 19.47
C LEU A 904 8.14 1.79 18.16
N VAL A 905 7.51 2.62 17.32
CA VAL A 905 7.03 2.14 16.00
C VAL A 905 8.21 1.76 15.08
N ALA A 906 9.33 2.47 15.15
CA ALA A 906 10.56 2.09 14.45
C ALA A 906 11.18 0.78 14.97
N VAL A 907 10.97 0.43 16.25
CA VAL A 907 11.31 -0.90 16.77
C VAL A 907 10.34 -1.97 16.23
N LEU A 908 9.03 -1.70 16.23
CA LEU A 908 8.02 -2.66 15.76
C LEU A 908 8.22 -3.03 14.28
N ASP A 909 8.58 -2.07 13.43
CA ASP A 909 8.91 -2.28 12.00
C ASP A 909 10.10 -3.25 11.80
N ARG A 910 11.16 -3.11 12.62
CA ARG A 910 12.26 -4.08 12.62
C ARG A 910 11.83 -5.45 13.14
N ILE A 911 10.98 -5.51 14.17
CA ILE A 911 10.48 -6.79 14.70
C ILE A 911 9.64 -7.51 13.64
N GLU A 912 8.72 -6.82 12.95
CA GLU A 912 7.91 -7.38 11.87
C GLU A 912 8.77 -7.92 10.71
N SER A 913 9.83 -7.18 10.35
CA SER A 913 10.85 -7.61 9.39
C SER A 913 11.62 -8.88 9.80
N VAL A 914 11.65 -9.24 11.09
CA VAL A 914 12.18 -10.52 11.58
C VAL A 914 11.08 -11.59 11.73
N LEU A 915 9.85 -11.20 12.06
CA LEU A 915 8.71 -12.11 12.13
C LEU A 915 8.42 -12.76 10.76
N ALA A 916 8.58 -12.01 9.67
CA ALA A 916 8.43 -12.51 8.29
C ALA A 916 9.48 -13.57 7.87
N GLN A 917 10.59 -13.71 8.60
CA GLN A 917 11.66 -14.65 8.25
C GLN A 917 11.31 -16.08 8.68
N SER A 918 11.64 -17.08 7.85
CA SER A 918 11.40 -18.51 8.14
C SER A 918 12.46 -19.06 9.10
N LEU A 919 12.37 -18.64 10.37
CA LEU A 919 13.29 -18.97 11.46
C LEU A 919 12.55 -19.68 12.60
N ALA A 920 13.21 -20.64 13.25
CA ALA A 920 12.69 -21.31 14.45
C ALA A 920 12.57 -20.32 15.63
N PRO A 921 11.61 -20.50 16.57
CA PRO A 921 11.37 -19.53 17.64
C PRO A 921 12.61 -19.08 18.45
N PRO A 922 13.56 -19.97 18.83
CA PRO A 922 14.75 -19.56 19.58
C PRO A 922 15.71 -18.64 18.79
N GLU A 923 15.82 -18.80 17.47
CA GLU A 923 16.61 -17.88 16.63
C GLU A 923 15.83 -16.60 16.35
N LYS A 924 14.52 -16.72 16.10
CA LYS A 924 13.63 -15.58 15.84
C LYS A 924 13.61 -14.60 17.03
N ILE A 925 13.50 -15.07 18.28
CA ILE A 925 13.60 -14.19 19.46
C ILE A 925 15.00 -13.57 19.62
N HIS A 926 16.07 -14.31 19.28
CA HIS A 926 17.43 -13.78 19.34
C HIS A 926 17.62 -12.61 18.36
N ARG A 927 17.19 -12.77 17.10
CA ARG A 927 17.25 -11.69 16.10
C ARG A 927 16.33 -10.51 16.43
N ILE A 928 15.16 -10.76 17.03
CA ILE A 928 14.27 -9.71 17.54
C ILE A 928 14.98 -8.86 18.61
N LEU A 929 15.64 -9.51 19.59
CA LEU A 929 16.38 -8.80 20.63
C LEU A 929 17.60 -8.04 20.08
N GLN A 930 18.30 -8.62 19.10
CA GLN A 930 19.39 -7.95 18.38
C GLN A 930 18.90 -6.70 17.64
N ALA A 931 17.78 -6.77 16.91
CA ALA A 931 17.23 -5.64 16.16
C ALA A 931 16.79 -4.48 17.09
N ILE A 932 16.35 -4.80 18.32
CA ILE A 932 16.06 -3.82 19.37
C ILE A 932 17.35 -3.13 19.87
N ASP A 933 18.43 -3.90 20.07
CA ASP A 933 19.73 -3.37 20.50
C ASP A 933 20.39 -2.50 19.41
N GLU A 934 20.27 -2.88 18.14
CA GLU A 934 20.72 -2.08 16.99
C GLU A 934 19.98 -0.74 16.89
N GLN A 935 18.64 -0.77 17.00
CA GLN A 935 17.83 0.46 17.02
C GLN A 935 18.14 1.34 18.24
N ALA A 936 18.54 0.77 19.39
CA ALA A 936 19.01 1.55 20.53
C ALA A 936 20.36 2.25 20.23
N ALA A 937 21.34 1.52 19.67
CA ALA A 937 22.66 2.06 19.33
C ALA A 937 22.61 3.15 18.25
N GLU A 938 21.79 2.98 17.20
CA GLU A 938 21.59 4.00 16.14
C GLU A 938 21.05 5.34 16.67
N ARG A 939 20.22 5.27 17.73
CA ARG A 939 19.66 6.44 18.42
C ARG A 939 20.70 7.13 19.31
N GLU A 940 21.61 6.42 19.94
CA GLU A 940 22.73 7.05 20.66
C GLU A 940 23.66 7.83 19.72
N ALA A 941 23.90 7.30 18.52
CA ALA A 941 24.68 7.98 17.48
C ALA A 941 24.01 9.23 16.88
N SER A 942 22.71 9.49 17.15
CA SER A 942 21.97 10.63 16.56
C SER A 942 22.49 12.00 16.99
N THR A 943 22.87 12.17 18.27
CA THR A 943 23.29 13.47 18.82
C THR A 943 24.59 13.97 18.18
N GLY A 944 25.50 13.07 17.78
CA GLY A 944 26.69 13.45 17.00
C GLY A 944 26.34 14.05 15.64
N ARG A 945 25.37 13.46 14.93
CA ARG A 945 24.91 13.98 13.63
C ARG A 945 24.25 15.36 13.75
N ILE A 946 23.43 15.60 14.78
CA ILE A 946 22.83 16.93 15.03
C ILE A 946 23.92 17.98 15.26
N ARG A 947 24.89 17.67 16.11
CA ARG A 947 26.05 18.52 16.45
C ARG A 947 26.84 18.91 15.20
N ASP A 948 27.15 17.94 14.35
CA ASP A 948 27.91 18.15 13.12
C ASP A 948 27.12 18.96 12.10
N ASN A 949 25.81 18.69 11.97
CA ASN A 949 24.88 19.46 11.13
C ASN A 949 24.67 20.89 11.62
N PHE A 950 24.75 21.16 12.93
CA PHE A 950 24.67 22.52 13.47
C PHE A 950 25.92 23.33 13.12
N VAL A 951 27.12 22.77 13.30
CA VAL A 951 28.37 23.43 12.86
C VAL A 951 28.36 23.66 11.35
N LYS A 952 27.82 22.72 10.56
CA LYS A 952 27.60 22.89 9.12
C LYS A 952 26.63 24.06 8.82
N TYR A 953 25.47 24.11 9.46
CA TYR A 953 24.49 25.19 9.29
C TYR A 953 25.12 26.57 9.55
N LEU A 954 25.86 26.74 10.65
CA LEU A 954 26.56 27.98 10.98
C LEU A 954 27.62 28.35 9.91
N ARG A 955 28.38 27.36 9.42
CA ARG A 955 29.38 27.54 8.36
C ARG A 955 28.77 27.91 6.99
N GLU A 956 27.58 27.42 6.67
CA GLU A 956 26.94 27.66 5.37
C GLU A 956 26.08 28.93 5.34
N ASN A 957 25.41 29.26 6.45
CA ASN A 957 24.37 30.30 6.47
C ASN A 957 24.82 31.62 7.11
N LEU A 958 25.83 31.60 7.99
CA LEU A 958 26.20 32.77 8.80
C LEU A 958 27.71 33.07 8.80
N TYR A 959 28.56 32.20 8.22
CA TYR A 959 30.02 32.31 8.31
C TYR A 959 30.61 33.64 7.81
N GLN A 960 30.01 34.29 6.81
CA GLN A 960 30.51 35.59 6.35
C GLN A 960 30.29 36.69 7.40
N GLU A 961 29.15 36.69 8.10
CA GLU A 961 28.89 37.63 9.19
C GLU A 961 29.77 37.30 10.41
N ILE A 962 29.82 36.02 10.79
CA ILE A 962 30.64 35.48 11.88
C ILE A 962 32.14 35.81 11.70
N ALA A 963 32.69 35.58 10.50
CA ALA A 963 34.09 35.88 10.19
C ALA A 963 34.38 37.39 10.14
N SER A 964 33.39 38.23 9.82
CA SER A 964 33.52 39.69 9.84
C SER A 964 33.55 40.26 11.27
N LYS A 965 32.82 39.64 12.21
CA LYS A 965 32.79 40.02 13.63
C LYS A 965 33.93 39.41 14.44
N GLY A 966 34.37 38.20 14.09
CA GLY A 966 35.27 37.37 14.91
C GLY A 966 34.59 36.68 16.11
N SER A 967 33.26 36.84 16.23
CA SER A 967 32.40 36.25 17.25
C SER A 967 30.99 35.96 16.70
N ILE A 968 30.19 35.20 17.45
CA ILE A 968 28.76 34.98 17.23
C ILE A 968 28.00 35.13 18.56
N ALA A 969 26.86 35.81 18.55
CA ALA A 969 26.00 35.98 19.73
C ALA A 969 24.77 35.05 19.68
N ILE A 970 24.59 34.20 20.70
CA ILE A 970 23.53 33.18 20.75
C ILE A 970 22.73 33.31 22.06
N LEU A 971 21.42 33.52 21.94
CA LEU A 971 20.47 33.49 23.05
C LEU A 971 19.84 32.09 23.18
N THR A 972 19.84 31.52 24.39
CA THR A 972 19.22 30.22 24.67
C THR A 972 18.67 30.16 26.11
N MET A 973 18.01 29.06 26.47
CA MET A 973 17.34 28.85 27.75
C MET A 973 17.19 27.35 28.07
N SER A 974 16.73 27.02 29.29
CA SER A 974 16.64 25.64 29.79
C SER A 974 18.01 24.92 29.85
N SER A 975 18.02 23.62 30.15
CA SER A 975 19.20 22.76 30.31
C SER A 975 19.22 21.61 29.30
N SER A 976 18.99 21.93 28.02
CA SER A 976 19.02 20.93 26.94
C SER A 976 20.40 20.29 26.74
N SER A 977 20.44 18.96 26.83
CA SER A 977 21.66 18.19 26.59
C SER A 977 22.14 18.30 25.13
N THR A 978 21.22 18.20 24.16
CA THR A 978 21.51 18.37 22.73
C THR A 978 22.07 19.76 22.42
N ILE A 979 21.50 20.84 22.99
CA ILE A 979 22.08 22.20 22.87
C ILE A 979 23.49 22.24 23.45
N SER A 980 23.70 21.73 24.67
CA SER A 980 25.01 21.82 25.32
C SER A 980 26.14 21.17 24.50
N SER A 981 25.90 20.02 23.86
CA SER A 981 26.87 19.36 22.99
C SER A 981 27.12 20.15 21.69
N CYS A 982 26.07 20.75 21.12
CA CYS A 982 26.17 21.55 19.90
C CYS A 982 26.93 22.86 20.11
N LEU A 983 26.75 23.51 21.27
CA LEU A 983 27.47 24.74 21.63
C LEU A 983 28.95 24.49 21.92
N LEU A 984 29.29 23.41 22.62
CA LEU A 984 30.70 23.04 22.87
C LEU A 984 31.45 22.73 21.56
N GLU A 985 30.82 22.01 20.63
CA GLU A 985 31.40 21.75 19.32
C GLU A 985 31.54 23.02 18.48
N ALA A 986 30.52 23.89 18.46
CA ALA A 986 30.62 25.18 17.78
C ALA A 986 31.79 26.02 18.33
N ALA A 987 31.99 26.02 19.66
CA ALA A 987 33.08 26.73 20.32
C ALA A 987 34.48 26.13 20.03
N ALA A 988 34.57 24.81 19.80
CA ALA A 988 35.82 24.15 19.40
C ALA A 988 36.12 24.30 17.90
N SER A 989 35.11 24.14 17.04
CA SER A 989 35.26 23.88 15.60
C SER A 989 34.96 25.08 14.68
N LEU A 990 34.48 26.23 15.18
CA LEU A 990 34.29 27.43 14.36
C LEU A 990 35.48 28.41 14.37
N GLY A 991 36.35 28.34 15.37
CA GLY A 991 37.51 29.24 15.51
C GLY A 991 37.20 30.69 15.92
N VAL A 992 35.93 31.08 16.02
CA VAL A 992 35.45 32.37 16.55
C VAL A 992 35.18 32.34 18.05
N ALA A 993 34.89 33.50 18.67
CA ALA A 993 34.35 33.54 20.03
C ALA A 993 32.82 33.33 20.03
N LEU A 994 32.28 32.73 21.08
CA LEU A 994 30.83 32.62 21.31
C LEU A 994 30.44 33.50 22.50
N ASP A 995 29.57 34.48 22.26
CA ASP A 995 28.80 35.21 23.29
C ASP A 995 27.51 34.40 23.52
N LEU A 996 27.45 33.65 24.63
CA LEU A 996 26.27 32.91 25.03
C LEU A 996 25.46 33.70 26.05
N ARG A 997 24.20 33.93 25.72
CA ARG A 997 23.25 34.59 26.62
C ARG A 997 22.23 33.56 27.02
N ILE A 998 22.19 33.24 28.31
CA ILE A 998 21.40 32.12 28.82
C ILE A 998 20.36 32.67 29.78
N LEU A 999 19.08 32.40 29.50
CA LEU A 999 18.00 32.72 30.41
C LEU A 999 17.91 31.64 31.50
N GLU A 1000 18.04 32.01 32.76
CA GLU A 1000 17.54 31.18 33.86
C GLU A 1000 16.02 31.28 33.88
N SER A 1001 15.36 30.13 34.05
CA SER A 1001 13.90 30.00 33.94
C SER A 1001 13.36 29.36 35.21
N ARG A 1002 12.41 30.04 35.86
CA ARG A 1002 11.84 29.59 37.14
C ARG A 1002 10.83 28.45 36.94
N PRO A 1003 10.63 27.55 37.92
CA PRO A 1003 11.20 27.57 39.28
C PRO A 1003 12.62 26.98 39.40
N LYS A 1004 13.00 26.02 38.54
CA LYS A 1004 14.26 25.25 38.65
C LYS A 1004 15.54 25.98 38.24
N CYS A 1005 15.45 27.20 37.70
CA CYS A 1005 16.58 28.03 37.26
C CYS A 1005 17.47 27.32 36.20
N GLU A 1006 16.88 26.50 35.33
CA GLU A 1006 17.58 25.50 34.49
C GLU A 1006 18.76 26.07 33.67
N GLY A 1007 18.66 27.30 33.16
CA GLY A 1007 19.73 27.95 32.41
C GLY A 1007 21.03 28.16 33.22
N ALA A 1008 20.96 28.30 34.54
CA ALA A 1008 22.15 28.34 35.40
C ALA A 1008 22.91 27.00 35.40
N SER A 1009 22.17 25.89 35.37
CA SER A 1009 22.74 24.54 35.23
C SER A 1009 23.39 24.33 33.86
N LEU A 1010 22.79 24.88 32.78
CA LEU A 1010 23.41 24.87 31.45
C LEU A 1010 24.72 25.66 31.44
N ALA A 1011 24.74 26.88 31.99
CA ALA A 1011 25.94 27.71 32.08
C ALA A 1011 27.06 27.00 32.87
N ALA A 1012 26.75 26.43 34.03
CA ALA A 1012 27.70 25.67 34.84
C ALA A 1012 28.26 24.44 34.09
N LYS A 1013 27.41 23.71 33.37
CA LYS A 1013 27.81 22.55 32.55
C LYS A 1013 28.73 22.96 31.39
N LEU A 1014 28.45 24.07 30.72
CA LEU A 1014 29.28 24.57 29.61
C LEU A 1014 30.66 25.04 30.10
N LEU A 1015 30.70 25.81 31.20
CA LEU A 1015 31.96 26.25 31.81
C LEU A 1015 32.82 25.07 32.31
N GLY A 1016 32.19 24.02 32.86
CA GLY A 1016 32.89 22.81 33.33
C GLY A 1016 33.35 21.85 32.21
N ALA A 1017 33.02 22.11 30.95
CA ALA A 1017 33.30 21.22 29.81
C ALA A 1017 34.08 21.87 28.66
N ALA A 1018 34.39 23.17 28.74
CA ALA A 1018 35.20 23.88 27.75
C ALA A 1018 36.72 23.62 27.97
N ASP A 1019 37.51 23.61 26.89
CA ASP A 1019 38.99 23.56 26.95
C ASP A 1019 39.55 24.96 27.23
N GLU A 1020 40.76 25.07 27.77
CA GLU A 1020 41.44 26.35 28.04
C GLU A 1020 41.65 27.20 26.76
N LYS A 1021 41.51 26.59 25.58
CA LYS A 1021 41.63 27.23 24.26
C LYS A 1021 40.29 27.71 23.70
N THR A 1022 39.17 27.34 24.31
CA THR A 1022 37.83 27.64 23.82
C THR A 1022 37.46 29.10 24.16
N ARG A 1023 37.17 29.91 23.13
CA ARG A 1023 36.78 31.32 23.31
C ARG A 1023 35.28 31.43 23.62
N LEU A 1024 34.93 31.20 24.89
CA LEU A 1024 33.55 31.17 25.38
C LEU A 1024 33.29 32.29 26.41
N GLU A 1025 32.32 33.14 26.13
CA GLU A 1025 31.78 34.14 27.06
C GLU A 1025 30.32 33.75 27.39
N ILE A 1026 29.92 33.83 28.66
CA ILE A 1026 28.56 33.47 29.08
C ILE A 1026 27.98 34.56 30.00
N THR A 1027 26.84 35.12 29.59
CA THR A 1027 26.04 36.04 30.41
C THR A 1027 24.71 35.38 30.79
N LEU A 1028 24.43 35.30 32.09
CA LEU A 1028 23.15 34.85 32.63
C LEU A 1028 22.17 36.02 32.79
N TYR A 1029 20.94 35.83 32.33
CA TYR A 1029 19.82 36.76 32.50
C TYR A 1029 18.64 36.01 33.14
N THR A 1030 17.74 36.73 33.82
CA THR A 1030 16.42 36.19 34.19
C THR A 1030 15.55 36.01 32.92
N ASP A 1031 14.66 35.02 32.89
CA ASP A 1031 13.61 34.87 31.88
C ASP A 1031 12.86 36.19 31.55
N ALA A 1032 12.46 36.94 32.58
CA ALA A 1032 11.82 38.26 32.46
C ALA A 1032 12.67 39.34 31.76
N SER A 1033 13.97 39.09 31.53
CA SER A 1033 14.89 40.00 30.85
C SER A 1033 15.16 39.62 29.38
N ALA A 1034 14.40 38.68 28.79
CA ALA A 1034 14.64 38.16 27.44
C ALA A 1034 14.83 39.23 26.34
N ALA A 1035 14.07 40.34 26.40
CA ALA A 1035 14.22 41.46 25.46
C ALA A 1035 15.56 42.21 25.60
N LEU A 1036 16.12 42.30 26.81
CA LEU A 1036 17.45 42.87 27.06
C LEU A 1036 18.55 41.89 26.65
N ALA A 1037 18.34 40.59 26.88
CA ALA A 1037 19.26 39.55 26.46
C ALA A 1037 19.40 39.47 24.93
N ALA A 1038 18.33 39.79 24.18
CA ALA A 1038 18.29 39.70 22.73
C ALA A 1038 19.02 40.82 21.95
N ASP A 1039 19.45 41.91 22.59
CA ASP A 1039 20.04 43.06 21.89
C ASP A 1039 21.37 42.72 21.20
N GLY A 1040 21.42 42.81 19.87
CA GLY A 1040 22.59 42.42 19.06
C GLY A 1040 22.81 40.91 18.89
N VAL A 1041 21.86 40.04 19.28
CA VAL A 1041 21.97 38.59 19.14
C VAL A 1041 21.80 38.12 17.68
N ASP A 1042 22.64 37.19 17.24
CA ASP A 1042 22.60 36.60 15.90
C ASP A 1042 21.59 35.44 15.80
N ILE A 1043 21.53 34.59 16.82
CA ILE A 1043 20.67 33.38 16.87
C ILE A 1043 19.91 33.28 18.20
N VAL A 1044 18.60 33.00 18.15
CA VAL A 1044 17.89 32.32 19.25
C VAL A 1044 17.95 30.82 18.98
N LEU A 1045 18.58 30.08 19.89
CA LEU A 1045 18.79 28.63 19.78
C LEU A 1045 17.90 27.91 20.79
N LEU A 1046 16.90 27.17 20.32
CA LEU A 1046 15.99 26.39 21.16
C LEU A 1046 16.13 24.90 20.89
N GLY A 1047 15.72 24.10 21.87
CA GLY A 1047 15.41 22.69 21.67
C GLY A 1047 13.95 22.52 21.24
N ALA A 1048 13.59 21.29 20.96
CA ALA A 1048 12.21 20.83 21.06
C ALA A 1048 12.13 19.69 22.09
N ASP A 1049 11.01 19.63 22.81
CA ASP A 1049 10.52 18.44 23.50
C ASP A 1049 9.48 17.71 22.63
N ARG A 1050 8.71 18.47 21.84
CA ARG A 1050 7.77 17.98 20.80
C ARG A 1050 7.74 18.93 19.61
N ILE A 1051 7.48 18.42 18.41
CA ILE A 1051 7.20 19.21 17.20
C ILE A 1051 5.83 18.78 16.63
N SER A 1052 4.97 19.74 16.26
CA SER A 1052 3.64 19.48 15.68
C SER A 1052 3.71 19.05 14.21
N SER A 1053 2.60 18.51 13.69
CA SER A 1053 2.41 18.24 12.25
C SER A 1053 2.57 19.48 11.36
N LYS A 1054 2.38 20.69 11.92
CA LYS A 1054 2.55 22.00 11.26
C LYS A 1054 3.94 22.62 11.50
N ALA A 1055 4.84 21.88 12.15
CA ALA A 1055 6.17 22.30 12.61
C ALA A 1055 6.21 23.31 13.78
N ASP A 1056 5.11 23.52 14.51
CA ASP A 1056 5.15 24.29 15.76
C ASP A 1056 6.00 23.53 16.79
N VAL A 1057 6.77 24.23 17.63
CA VAL A 1057 7.70 23.61 18.58
C VAL A 1057 7.21 23.77 20.00
N SER A 1058 7.06 22.65 20.71
CA SER A 1058 6.92 22.66 22.16
C SER A 1058 8.28 22.56 22.83
N ASN A 1059 8.56 23.50 23.73
CA ASN A 1059 9.76 23.59 24.55
C ASN A 1059 9.40 24.27 25.88
N LYS A 1060 10.33 24.36 26.82
CA LYS A 1060 10.11 24.95 28.15
C LYS A 1060 9.47 26.34 28.10
N THR A 1061 8.53 26.60 29.02
CA THR A 1061 7.86 27.89 29.18
C THR A 1061 8.86 29.04 29.37
N GLY A 1062 8.65 30.14 28.65
CA GLY A 1062 9.60 31.22 28.40
C GLY A 1062 10.13 31.24 26.95
N SER A 1063 10.01 30.14 26.20
CA SER A 1063 10.42 30.01 24.79
C SER A 1063 9.70 30.98 23.86
N LEU A 1064 8.37 31.09 23.96
CA LEU A 1064 7.58 31.97 23.10
C LEU A 1064 7.84 33.45 23.43
N PRO A 1065 7.83 33.90 24.71
CA PRO A 1065 8.30 35.23 25.08
C PRO A 1065 9.72 35.54 24.59
N THR A 1066 10.64 34.57 24.64
CA THR A 1066 12.03 34.75 24.16
C THR A 1066 12.08 34.99 22.65
N VAL A 1067 11.40 34.16 21.86
CA VAL A 1067 11.35 34.30 20.40
C VAL A 1067 10.65 35.59 19.98
N LEU A 1068 9.52 35.94 20.60
CA LEU A 1068 8.82 37.19 20.33
C LEU A 1068 9.68 38.42 20.70
N SER A 1069 10.37 38.38 21.83
CA SER A 1069 11.28 39.45 22.27
C SER A 1069 12.42 39.64 21.27
N ALA A 1070 13.07 38.55 20.84
CA ALA A 1070 14.17 38.62 19.89
C ALA A 1070 13.71 39.13 18.51
N ARG A 1071 12.58 38.63 17.99
CA ARG A 1071 12.00 39.13 16.72
C ARG A 1071 11.61 40.61 16.78
N HIS A 1072 11.28 41.13 17.95
CA HIS A 1072 10.95 42.56 18.14
C HIS A 1072 12.21 43.45 18.24
N VAL A 1073 13.16 43.07 19.10
CA VAL A 1073 14.37 43.87 19.37
C VAL A 1073 15.38 43.77 18.24
N MET A 1074 15.56 42.58 17.66
CA MET A 1074 16.47 42.28 16.57
C MET A 1074 15.75 41.50 15.45
N PRO A 1075 15.00 42.17 14.56
CA PRO A 1075 14.23 41.50 13.50
C PRO A 1075 15.03 40.63 12.50
N LYS A 1076 16.37 40.71 12.52
CA LYS A 1076 17.27 39.86 11.71
C LYS A 1076 17.67 38.55 12.39
N THR A 1077 17.54 38.45 13.72
CA THR A 1077 17.98 37.28 14.50
C THR A 1077 17.32 36.01 13.99
N LYS A 1078 18.10 34.94 13.83
CA LYS A 1078 17.63 33.65 13.35
C LYS A 1078 17.11 32.78 14.48
N VAL A 1079 15.93 32.21 14.32
CA VAL A 1079 15.32 31.29 15.30
C VAL A 1079 15.58 29.86 14.82
N VAL A 1080 16.46 29.16 15.53
CA VAL A 1080 17.01 27.86 15.12
C VAL A 1080 16.65 26.80 16.15
N ILE A 1081 16.07 25.69 15.68
CA ILE A 1081 15.63 24.57 16.51
C ILE A 1081 16.61 23.40 16.35
N LEU A 1082 17.14 22.89 17.47
CA LEU A 1082 17.93 21.66 17.50
C LEU A 1082 17.05 20.51 18.02
N SER A 1083 16.75 19.54 17.17
CA SER A 1083 15.90 18.41 17.55
C SER A 1083 16.21 17.14 16.77
N GLU A 1084 16.18 16.02 17.48
CA GLU A 1084 16.01 14.68 16.91
C GLU A 1084 14.68 14.58 16.15
N THR A 1085 14.63 13.93 14.98
CA THR A 1085 13.37 13.78 14.20
C THR A 1085 12.31 12.91 14.90
N GLU A 1086 12.70 12.16 15.93
CA GLU A 1086 11.79 11.35 16.76
C GLU A 1086 10.80 12.19 17.59
N LYS A 1087 11.11 13.47 17.85
CA LYS A 1087 10.24 14.35 18.66
C LYS A 1087 9.06 14.93 17.88
N ILE A 1088 8.99 14.69 16.58
CA ILE A 1088 7.84 15.04 15.75
C ILE A 1088 6.67 14.14 16.18
N ALA A 1089 5.51 14.74 16.46
CA ALA A 1089 4.29 14.01 16.77
C ALA A 1089 3.62 13.48 15.49
N GLY A 1090 2.76 12.45 15.63
CA GLY A 1090 1.81 12.09 14.57
C GLY A 1090 0.77 13.20 14.30
N PRO A 1091 -0.14 13.01 13.32
CA PRO A 1091 -1.15 13.99 12.98
C PRO A 1091 -2.13 14.24 14.14
N GLY A 1092 -2.59 15.49 14.27
CA GLY A 1092 -3.48 15.95 15.35
C GLY A 1092 -3.44 17.47 15.50
N SER A 1093 -4.31 18.03 16.34
CA SER A 1093 -4.25 19.43 16.78
C SER A 1093 -3.28 19.62 17.94
N VAL A 1094 -2.75 20.84 18.08
CA VAL A 1094 -1.94 21.25 19.23
C VAL A 1094 -2.80 21.25 20.51
N ASP A 1095 -4.11 21.53 20.39
CA ASP A 1095 -5.06 21.55 21.51
C ASP A 1095 -5.42 20.14 22.03
N GLU A 1096 -5.11 19.09 21.27
CA GLU A 1096 -5.30 17.67 21.66
C GLU A 1096 -4.12 17.15 22.49
N HIS A 1097 -3.10 17.98 22.75
CA HIS A 1097 -1.92 17.59 23.52
C HIS A 1097 -2.06 17.92 25.00
N VAL A 1098 -1.81 16.93 25.86
CA VAL A 1098 -1.87 17.06 27.32
C VAL A 1098 -0.88 18.11 27.82
N VAL A 1099 -1.40 19.17 28.44
CA VAL A 1099 -0.60 20.21 29.11
C VAL A 1099 -0.09 19.69 30.45
N GLU A 1100 1.23 19.70 30.65
CA GLU A 1100 1.85 19.32 31.93
C GLU A 1100 1.85 20.53 32.90
N ASP A 1101 0.84 20.60 33.76
CA ASP A 1101 0.72 21.52 34.90
C ASP A 1101 1.19 20.76 36.16
N ASN A 1102 2.44 20.95 36.56
CA ASN A 1102 3.11 20.19 37.63
C ASN A 1102 2.71 20.65 39.04
N ASP A 1103 3.27 20.02 40.07
CA ASP A 1103 2.97 20.36 41.48
C ASP A 1103 3.22 21.87 41.74
N PRO A 1104 2.21 22.63 42.21
CA PRO A 1104 2.37 24.03 42.58
C PRO A 1104 3.40 24.28 43.70
N LEU A 1105 3.72 23.27 44.52
CA LEU A 1105 4.71 23.38 45.60
C LEU A 1105 6.08 23.81 45.08
N GLU A 1106 6.53 23.28 43.94
CA GLU A 1106 7.83 23.59 43.32
C GLU A 1106 8.02 25.11 43.08
N VAL A 1107 6.95 25.80 42.69
CA VAL A 1107 6.94 27.26 42.50
C VAL A 1107 7.07 27.98 43.85
N THR A 1108 6.45 27.44 44.90
CA THR A 1108 6.48 28.03 46.25
C THR A 1108 7.77 27.74 47.01
N GLU A 1109 8.45 26.62 46.76
CA GLU A 1109 9.78 26.32 47.31
C GLU A 1109 10.81 27.35 46.82
N ALA A 1110 10.73 27.76 45.55
CA ALA A 1110 11.56 28.85 45.04
C ALA A 1110 11.24 30.22 45.68
N TRP A 1111 10.09 30.40 46.35
CA TRP A 1111 9.78 31.56 47.18
C TRP A 1111 10.34 31.44 48.61
N GLU A 1112 10.59 30.21 49.08
CA GLU A 1112 11.24 29.96 50.37
C GLU A 1112 12.68 30.49 50.35
N VAL A 1113 13.45 30.08 49.33
CA VAL A 1113 14.85 30.46 49.10
C VAL A 1113 15.02 31.97 48.91
N THR A 1114 14.04 32.62 48.27
CA THR A 1114 14.06 34.07 48.00
C THR A 1114 13.40 34.93 49.08
N GLY A 1115 12.90 34.34 50.17
CA GLY A 1115 12.45 35.08 51.36
C GLY A 1115 11.14 35.87 51.20
N VAL A 1116 10.24 35.45 50.30
CA VAL A 1116 9.04 36.22 49.93
C VAL A 1116 8.10 36.44 51.13
N GLN A 1117 7.71 37.69 51.38
CA GLN A 1117 6.75 38.03 52.43
C GLN A 1117 5.36 37.43 52.14
N GLY A 1118 4.71 36.88 53.16
CA GLY A 1118 3.39 36.25 53.02
C GLY A 1118 3.40 34.82 52.45
N LYS A 1119 4.55 34.26 52.06
CA LYS A 1119 4.65 32.89 51.50
C LYS A 1119 3.91 31.83 52.32
N ALA A 1120 4.00 31.92 53.66
CA ALA A 1120 3.37 30.98 54.59
C ALA A 1120 1.83 30.99 54.52
N VAL A 1121 1.22 32.15 54.21
CA VAL A 1121 -0.23 32.26 54.03
C VAL A 1121 -0.65 31.54 52.75
N ILE A 1122 0.08 31.73 51.66
CA ILE A 1122 -0.19 31.06 50.38
C ILE A 1122 0.02 29.55 50.53
N ALA A 1123 1.15 29.11 51.10
CA ALA A 1123 1.41 27.69 51.39
C ALA A 1123 0.31 27.06 52.28
N SER A 1124 -0.12 27.74 53.36
CA SER A 1124 -1.22 27.24 54.20
C SER A 1124 -2.56 27.12 53.47
N SER A 1125 -2.79 27.90 52.42
CA SER A 1125 -3.98 27.81 51.56
C SER A 1125 -3.81 26.86 50.35
N LEU A 1126 -2.62 26.32 50.13
CA LEU A 1126 -2.35 25.22 49.19
C LEU A 1126 -2.37 23.84 49.89
N HIS A 1127 -2.15 23.79 51.22
CA HIS A 1127 -2.27 22.56 51.99
C HIS A 1127 -3.75 22.10 52.13
N PRO A 1128 -4.08 20.83 51.81
CA PRO A 1128 -5.43 20.32 51.97
C PRO A 1128 -5.82 20.19 53.45
N GLY A 1129 -6.75 21.03 53.93
CA GLY A 1129 -7.31 20.88 55.29
C GLY A 1129 -7.88 22.14 55.93
N GLN A 1130 -7.53 23.35 55.45
CA GLN A 1130 -8.06 24.61 55.99
C GLN A 1130 -8.87 25.37 54.94
N SER A 1131 -10.18 25.10 54.89
CA SER A 1131 -11.15 25.94 54.21
C SER A 1131 -11.38 27.24 55.01
N GLU A 1132 -10.72 28.33 54.58
CA GLU A 1132 -11.03 29.70 55.02
C GLU A 1132 -12.55 29.97 54.89
N PRO A 1133 -13.28 30.37 55.96
CA PRO A 1133 -14.74 30.55 55.92
C PRO A 1133 -15.25 31.61 54.92
N ASN A 1134 -14.35 32.39 54.32
CA ASN A 1134 -14.63 33.59 53.54
C ASN A 1134 -14.63 33.36 52.02
N GLY A 1135 -14.52 32.12 51.54
CA GLY A 1135 -14.63 31.79 50.11
C GLY A 1135 -13.50 32.30 49.20
N LYS A 1136 -12.39 32.76 49.79
CA LYS A 1136 -11.19 33.19 49.05
C LYS A 1136 -10.43 31.95 48.58
N ARG A 1137 -10.08 31.90 47.28
CA ARG A 1137 -9.25 30.84 46.69
C ARG A 1137 -8.09 31.46 45.94
N ILE A 1138 -6.90 30.89 46.11
CA ILE A 1138 -5.74 31.11 45.26
C ILE A 1138 -5.43 29.80 44.52
N THR A 1139 -4.94 29.92 43.28
CA THR A 1139 -4.44 28.78 42.49
C THR A 1139 -3.08 29.19 41.97
N VAL A 1140 -2.06 28.41 42.31
CA VAL A 1140 -0.73 28.48 41.68
C VAL A 1140 -0.69 27.42 40.58
N LYS A 1141 -0.05 27.74 39.45
CA LYS A 1141 0.13 26.86 38.29
C LYS A 1141 1.63 26.70 38.00
N ASN A 1142 2.01 25.57 37.44
CA ASN A 1142 3.40 25.19 37.16
C ASN A 1142 3.47 24.52 35.78
N ILE A 1143 3.06 25.28 34.75
CA ILE A 1143 3.06 24.82 33.36
C ILE A 1143 4.51 24.73 32.89
N TYR A 1144 4.94 23.53 32.48
CA TYR A 1144 6.33 23.28 32.08
C TYR A 1144 6.65 23.65 30.63
N PHE A 1145 5.68 23.55 29.73
CA PHE A 1145 5.89 23.65 28.28
C PHE A 1145 4.90 24.62 27.64
N GLU A 1146 5.33 25.30 26.58
CA GLU A 1146 4.48 26.11 25.70
C GLU A 1146 4.84 25.89 24.24
N TRP A 1147 4.11 26.52 23.32
CA TRP A 1147 4.30 26.34 21.87
C TRP A 1147 4.84 27.61 21.20
N VAL A 1148 5.90 27.45 20.43
CA VAL A 1148 6.42 28.46 19.48
C VAL A 1148 5.85 28.15 18.09
N PRO A 1149 5.01 29.02 17.50
CA PRO A 1149 4.44 28.80 16.18
C PRO A 1149 5.50 28.66 15.09
N ALA A 1150 5.26 27.76 14.12
CA ALA A 1150 6.17 27.49 13.01
C ALA A 1150 6.57 28.74 12.20
N CYS A 1151 5.67 29.72 12.10
CA CYS A 1151 5.90 30.99 11.39
C CYS A 1151 6.91 31.92 12.07
N LEU A 1152 7.34 31.63 13.31
CA LEU A 1152 8.39 32.37 14.01
C LEU A 1152 9.77 31.70 13.90
N ILE A 1153 9.90 30.55 13.23
CA ILE A 1153 11.12 29.73 13.18
C ILE A 1153 11.78 29.82 11.80
N ASP A 1154 13.11 29.97 11.74
CA ASP A 1154 13.88 30.01 10.48
C ASP A 1154 14.38 28.64 10.02
N ALA A 1155 14.78 27.76 10.94
CA ALA A 1155 15.44 26.50 10.60
C ALA A 1155 15.26 25.40 11.67
N TYR A 1156 15.15 24.16 11.20
CA TYR A 1156 15.16 22.94 12.02
C TYR A 1156 16.41 22.13 11.65
N VAL A 1157 17.32 21.95 12.61
CA VAL A 1157 18.56 21.17 12.45
C VAL A 1157 18.40 19.83 13.16
N THR A 1158 18.53 18.75 12.40
CA THR A 1158 18.22 17.39 12.82
C THR A 1158 19.40 16.42 12.59
N GLU A 1159 19.28 15.17 13.03
CA GLU A 1159 20.26 14.12 12.74
C GLU A 1159 20.29 13.73 11.25
N ARG A 1160 19.33 14.23 10.46
CA ARG A 1160 19.20 14.06 9.00
C ARG A 1160 19.47 15.35 8.22
N GLY A 1161 19.97 16.40 8.87
CA GLY A 1161 20.29 17.69 8.27
C GLY A 1161 19.24 18.77 8.52
N LEU A 1162 19.18 19.75 7.61
CA LEU A 1162 18.20 20.83 7.64
C LEU A 1162 16.86 20.35 7.08
N TRP A 1163 15.79 20.51 7.86
CA TRP A 1163 14.44 20.06 7.50
C TRP A 1163 13.48 21.24 7.29
N SER A 1164 12.61 21.12 6.29
CA SER A 1164 11.50 22.05 6.08
C SER A 1164 10.26 21.64 6.89
N SER A 1165 9.29 22.54 7.01
CA SER A 1165 7.96 22.20 7.53
C SER A 1165 7.27 21.09 6.69
N GLY A 1166 7.57 21.00 5.39
CA GLY A 1166 7.08 19.91 4.54
C GLY A 1166 7.70 18.54 4.87
N ASP A 1167 8.94 18.50 5.33
CA ASP A 1167 9.60 17.24 5.74
C ASP A 1167 9.17 16.82 7.13
N ILE A 1168 8.92 17.79 8.02
CA ILE A 1168 8.27 17.58 9.32
C ILE A 1168 6.84 17.04 9.11
N ALA A 1169 6.06 17.61 8.19
CA ALA A 1169 4.72 17.12 7.86
C ALA A 1169 4.74 15.68 7.31
N LYS A 1170 5.66 15.35 6.39
CA LYS A 1170 5.86 13.96 5.91
C LYS A 1170 6.22 12.99 7.04
N ARG A 1171 7.12 13.39 7.96
CA ARG A 1171 7.51 12.57 9.12
C ARG A 1171 6.36 12.42 10.11
N SER A 1172 5.57 13.46 10.31
CA SER A 1172 4.36 13.42 11.13
C SER A 1172 3.34 12.45 10.53
N GLN A 1173 3.06 12.53 9.23
CA GLN A 1173 2.19 11.59 8.53
C GLN A 1173 2.66 10.15 8.69
N TRP A 1174 3.94 9.85 8.40
CA TRP A 1174 4.51 8.51 8.62
C TRP A 1174 4.33 8.01 10.06
N ILE A 1175 4.53 8.86 11.09
CA ILE A 1175 4.27 8.45 12.48
C ILE A 1175 2.79 8.12 12.70
N GLY A 1176 1.87 8.82 12.04
CA GLY A 1176 0.44 8.49 12.02
C GLY A 1176 0.16 7.15 11.34
N ASP A 1177 0.68 6.96 10.13
CA ASP A 1177 0.51 5.75 9.32
C ASP A 1177 1.03 4.50 10.06
N GLU A 1178 2.17 4.61 10.74
CA GLU A 1178 2.75 3.53 11.54
C GLU A 1178 2.00 3.27 12.87
N VAL A 1179 1.51 4.33 13.51
CA VAL A 1179 0.63 4.20 14.69
C VAL A 1179 -0.65 3.48 14.32
N ASP A 1180 -1.24 3.77 13.17
CA ASP A 1180 -2.40 3.04 12.66
C ASP A 1180 -2.02 1.60 12.25
N ARG A 1181 -0.94 1.39 11.48
CA ARG A 1181 -0.47 0.04 11.06
C ARG A 1181 -0.31 -0.89 12.26
N PHE A 1182 0.43 -0.48 13.29
CA PHE A 1182 0.69 -1.36 14.43
C PHE A 1182 -0.44 -1.40 15.45
N PHE A 1183 -1.15 -0.29 15.68
CA PHE A 1183 -2.06 -0.17 16.83
C PHE A 1183 -3.54 -0.01 16.50
N LYS A 1184 -3.97 0.27 15.25
CA LYS A 1184 -5.39 0.48 14.92
C LYS A 1184 -6.26 -0.72 15.28
N HIS A 1185 -5.82 -1.91 14.88
CA HIS A 1185 -6.54 -3.19 15.04
C HIS A 1185 -6.14 -4.00 16.30
N LEU A 1186 -5.73 -3.33 17.38
CA LEU A 1186 -5.50 -3.94 18.70
C LEU A 1186 -6.76 -3.95 19.58
#